data_AF-A0A4R5IVK7-F1
#
_entry.id   AF-A0A4R5IVK7-F1
#
_cell.length_a   1.000
_cell.length_b   1.000
_cell.length_c   1.000
_cell.angle_alpha   90.00
_cell.angle_beta   90.00
_cell.angle_gamma   90.00
#
_symmetry.space_group_name_H-M   'P 1'
#
loop_
_entity.id
_entity.type
_entity.pdbx_description
1 polymer ?
#
loop_
_entity_poly.entity_id
_entity_poly.type
_entity_poly.pdbx_seq_one_letter_code
_entity_poly.pdbx_strand_id
1 'polypeptide(L)'
;MATLPTFESVLLEIGQCLGLKRRSTKKQGEFVKLEMTLENHLDMVASELQGIFDALEMSDAARRDAFRNLNNWTGFQRLLAQNVWTFDASARQVVWHLCAFTYAPAAGRLIANWNLGEAFDHGMPGGEFWFLPHVDQKTKQLALPMQHVVGWIIDLLGLPMDQLAANLGTATRRAKGKQDSIERSLYKWKHGTIPEIKTIEEYFPDDSALNFNGTFEVSAELPHEDKVAAALAFVDRKRLNPQALRSQIPMTQPGRIEAIMNGQASTEEQAEFVRLLGVRYGKPSMRTIRQRLRTARAVQDGYKRLVEFLCPGVDFTCSNPNDNKVLQVFALVQFSYNLTVEAYKRADSEVEQDAWFEAHLPPEDRATLFRSVLPSHRPNAHTEVGDLLTHRFARLDAQAPLDDFFALDSADWPRVAQTKISLMNDFFKCLQREFELRDLFRRHSPWRLLQTEADYLVVSQLALSDDISPKAREAALARLRELAKSPEDTVGAIVCALGNLINCDISDRPRDVEQRVEMLLEEAERSPGHATWALPLLQYRAKHCLARNQFDEAAKLFKQAVDCGFERNFGSVIGEAARDLFATLVADRRLMPSRHERPYRIMLMTNMINGDPMNISIAEVAKQVAEDFWTDLYKPYPGYERRRPLIADQAATIMGDTFRMIDEEDWDSLQRWFDSNSKALRRKQTDSVRGDSVLMSWLKLLNTSDANMPLMRTLLPKELVGDVDRFTAHLKRRRHAICLLLKAWPEQANLTDFKRQSPLMVAANAGDVQIAGALLEAGADVDQQDYLGRTPLHAAVKGGSSECVVAILARMPESRNVEYGERNNALHTAVKLGRTEILPLLVEYDAGLPYQANAHGLTPLALGEQILRDWSDFTAAMHDEQVQIPDRSAYVACIEYLRGVTDSSQE
;
A
#
# COMPACT_ATOMS: atom_id res chain seq x y z
N MET A 1 19.48 6.86 3.90
CA MET A 1 19.35 5.64 3.08
C MET A 1 19.01 6.09 1.67
N ALA A 2 19.57 5.43 0.65
CA ALA A 2 19.31 5.76 -0.75
C ALA A 2 18.19 4.85 -1.28
N THR A 3 17.06 4.85 -0.58
CA THR A 3 15.85 4.10 -0.93
C THR A 3 14.76 5.05 -1.38
N LEU A 4 13.78 4.52 -2.11
CA LEU A 4 12.52 5.23 -2.27
C LEU A 4 11.87 5.40 -0.88
N PRO A 5 11.33 6.59 -0.55
CA PRO A 5 10.60 6.79 0.69
C PRO A 5 9.42 5.81 0.80
N THR A 6 9.32 5.10 1.92
CA THR A 6 8.17 4.23 2.20
C THR A 6 6.95 5.07 2.56
N PHE A 7 5.75 4.51 2.42
CA PHE A 7 4.51 5.16 2.85
C PHE A 7 4.57 5.57 4.34
N GLU A 8 5.09 4.68 5.18
CA GLU A 8 5.27 4.90 6.61
C GLU A 8 6.16 6.11 6.89
N SER A 9 7.28 6.22 6.16
CA SER A 9 8.19 7.36 6.30
C SER A 9 7.52 8.68 5.90
N VAL A 10 6.75 8.69 4.82
CA VAL A 10 6.04 9.88 4.34
C VAL A 10 4.94 10.30 5.33
N LEU A 11 4.18 9.36 5.90
CA LEU A 11 3.18 9.66 6.93
C LEU A 11 3.80 10.35 8.15
N LEU A 12 4.92 9.81 8.66
CA LEU A 12 5.62 10.39 9.80
C LEU A 12 6.14 11.80 9.50
N GLU A 13 6.62 12.03 8.27
CA GLU A 13 7.09 13.34 7.81
C GLU A 13 5.97 14.37 7.68
N ILE A 14 4.80 13.98 7.15
CA ILE A 14 3.61 14.83 7.08
C ILE A 14 3.14 15.19 8.50
N GLY A 15 3.06 14.20 9.40
CA GLY A 15 2.67 14.43 10.79
C GLY A 15 3.62 15.41 11.49
N GLN A 16 4.92 15.30 11.23
CA GLN A 16 5.90 16.26 11.74
C GLN A 16 5.72 17.67 11.17
N CYS A 17 5.51 17.81 9.85
CA CYS A 17 5.21 19.09 9.21
C CYS A 17 3.94 19.73 9.79
N LEU A 18 2.97 18.92 10.22
CA LEU A 18 1.78 19.41 10.91
C LEU A 18 2.03 19.72 12.38
N GLY A 19 3.11 19.21 12.99
CA GLY A 19 3.50 19.42 14.38
C GLY A 19 2.91 18.39 15.35
N LEU A 20 2.50 17.23 14.84
CA LEU A 20 1.96 16.13 15.65
C LEU A 20 3.01 15.58 16.61
N LYS A 21 2.54 14.96 17.70
CA LYS A 21 3.40 14.40 18.74
C LYS A 21 4.23 13.24 18.15
N ARG A 22 5.55 13.43 18.11
CA ARG A 22 6.48 12.37 17.69
C ARG A 22 6.48 11.20 18.67
N ARG A 23 6.45 9.99 18.12
CA ARG A 23 6.71 8.74 18.85
C ARG A 23 8.22 8.56 19.07
N SER A 24 8.60 7.59 19.90
CA SER A 24 10.00 7.22 20.09
C SER A 24 10.64 6.76 18.77
N THR A 25 11.90 7.10 18.55
CA THR A 25 12.68 6.70 17.35
C THR A 25 12.65 5.19 17.11
N LYS A 26 12.68 4.37 18.18
CA LYS A 26 12.57 2.90 18.08
C LYS A 26 11.27 2.47 17.39
N LYS A 27 10.12 2.92 17.90
CA LYS A 27 8.81 2.60 17.30
C LYS A 27 8.67 3.09 15.85
N GLN A 28 9.22 4.27 15.53
CA GLN A 28 9.22 4.76 14.15
C GLN A 28 10.08 3.88 13.24
N GLY A 29 11.22 3.40 13.72
CA GLY A 29 12.06 2.44 13.00
C GLY A 29 11.35 1.11 12.76
N GLU A 30 10.71 0.55 13.80
CA GLU A 30 9.93 -0.69 13.69
C GLU A 30 8.75 -0.53 12.71
N PHE A 31 8.12 0.65 12.67
CA PHE A 31 7.04 0.98 11.73
C PHE A 31 7.55 0.99 10.28
N VAL A 32 8.59 1.78 10.00
CA VAL A 32 9.17 1.93 8.64
C VAL A 32 9.76 0.62 8.11
N LYS A 33 10.33 -0.23 8.98
CA LYS A 33 10.93 -1.52 8.60
C LYS A 33 9.98 -2.72 8.67
N LEU A 34 8.70 -2.47 8.94
CA LEU A 34 7.65 -3.48 9.08
C LEU A 34 7.97 -4.55 10.15
N GLU A 35 8.63 -4.16 11.23
CA GLU A 35 9.01 -5.06 12.34
C GLU A 35 7.92 -5.20 13.41
N MET A 36 6.90 -4.33 13.37
CA MET A 36 5.70 -4.45 14.19
C MET A 36 4.80 -5.58 13.68
N THR A 37 3.97 -6.15 14.55
CA THR A 37 2.87 -7.03 14.10
C THR A 37 1.92 -6.26 13.18
N LEU A 38 1.22 -6.94 12.28
CA LEU A 38 0.32 -6.29 11.31
C LEU A 38 -0.77 -5.48 12.02
N GLU A 39 -1.37 -6.03 13.07
CA GLU A 39 -2.36 -5.33 13.90
C GLU A 39 -1.81 -4.00 14.43
N ASN A 40 -0.67 -4.05 15.15
CA ASN A 40 -0.04 -2.84 15.69
C ASN A 40 0.39 -1.85 14.59
N HIS A 41 0.75 -2.36 13.42
CA HIS A 41 1.09 -1.52 12.29
C HIS A 41 -0.13 -0.82 11.69
N LEU A 42 -1.24 -1.54 11.48
CA LEU A 42 -2.50 -0.98 10.99
C LEU A 42 -3.06 0.05 11.97
N ASP A 43 -3.01 -0.23 13.27
CA ASP A 43 -3.37 0.72 14.32
C ASP A 43 -2.50 1.98 14.26
N MET A 44 -1.20 1.81 14.01
CA MET A 44 -0.29 2.94 13.84
C MET A 44 -0.61 3.74 12.58
N VAL A 45 -0.84 3.10 11.42
CA VAL A 45 -1.29 3.78 10.18
C VAL A 45 -2.56 4.57 10.44
N ALA A 46 -3.58 3.94 11.03
CA ALA A 46 -4.86 4.57 11.32
C ALA A 46 -4.69 5.76 12.28
N SER A 47 -3.90 5.60 13.35
CA SER A 47 -3.63 6.66 14.31
C SER A 47 -2.89 7.85 13.71
N GLU A 48 -1.89 7.62 12.84
CA GLU A 48 -1.16 8.72 12.17
C GLU A 48 -2.05 9.44 11.16
N LEU A 49 -2.81 8.71 10.32
CA LEU A 49 -3.75 9.30 9.37
C LEU A 49 -4.84 10.13 10.08
N GLN A 50 -5.41 9.59 11.16
CA GLN A 50 -6.41 10.28 11.96
C GLN A 50 -5.86 11.58 12.53
N GLY A 51 -4.63 11.55 13.08
CA GLY A 51 -3.95 12.75 13.56
C GLY A 51 -3.74 13.81 12.48
N ILE A 52 -3.39 13.40 11.26
CA ILE A 52 -3.25 14.29 10.09
C ILE A 52 -4.60 14.93 9.73
N PHE A 53 -5.66 14.11 9.63
CA PHE A 53 -7.01 14.57 9.28
C PHE A 53 -7.61 15.51 10.33
N ASP A 54 -7.36 15.25 11.61
CA ASP A 54 -7.80 16.11 12.71
C ASP A 54 -7.03 17.43 12.72
N ALA A 55 -5.72 17.39 12.52
CA ALA A 55 -4.91 18.61 12.42
C ALA A 55 -5.37 19.52 11.26
N LEU A 56 -5.79 18.92 10.13
CA LEU A 56 -6.33 19.66 8.99
C LEU A 56 -7.84 19.96 9.11
N GLU A 57 -8.48 19.59 10.22
CA GLU A 57 -9.92 19.75 10.46
C GLU A 57 -10.77 19.28 9.25
N MET A 58 -10.41 18.16 8.65
CA MET A 58 -11.04 17.65 7.43
C MET A 58 -12.44 17.11 7.71
N SER A 59 -13.39 17.40 6.83
CA SER A 59 -14.72 16.77 6.84
C SER A 59 -14.63 15.29 6.47
N ASP A 60 -15.64 14.48 6.82
CA ASP A 60 -15.63 13.05 6.49
C ASP A 60 -15.54 12.78 4.98
N ALA A 61 -16.16 13.64 4.16
CA ALA A 61 -16.04 13.54 2.70
C ALA A 61 -14.59 13.77 2.24
N ALA A 62 -13.92 14.81 2.77
CA ALA A 62 -12.53 15.09 2.46
C ALA A 62 -11.58 14.00 2.97
N ARG A 63 -11.85 13.39 4.13
CA ARG A 63 -11.09 12.25 4.68
C ARG A 63 -11.16 11.05 3.76
N ARG A 64 -12.37 10.68 3.30
CA ARG A 64 -12.56 9.57 2.36
C ARG A 64 -11.83 9.80 1.04
N ASP A 65 -11.90 11.01 0.50
CA ASP A 65 -11.22 11.35 -0.75
C ASP A 65 -9.69 11.33 -0.60
N ALA A 66 -9.15 11.94 0.46
CA ALA A 66 -7.73 11.90 0.75
C ALA A 66 -7.20 10.47 0.96
N PHE A 67 -7.95 9.62 1.67
CA PHE A 67 -7.60 8.21 1.84
C PHE A 67 -7.54 7.47 0.49
N ARG A 68 -8.50 7.70 -0.40
CA ARG A 68 -8.50 7.13 -1.76
C ARG A 68 -7.27 7.56 -2.55
N ASN A 69 -6.95 8.86 -2.52
CA ASN A 69 -5.79 9.41 -3.22
C ASN A 69 -4.47 8.85 -2.67
N LEU A 70 -4.35 8.72 -1.34
CA LEU A 70 -3.20 8.09 -0.69
C LEU A 70 -3.06 6.62 -1.12
N ASN A 71 -4.14 5.84 -1.12
CA ASN A 71 -4.09 4.44 -1.56
C ASN A 71 -3.62 4.30 -3.01
N ASN A 72 -4.16 5.12 -3.92
CA ASN A 72 -3.73 5.13 -5.32
C ASN A 72 -2.23 5.46 -5.46
N TRP A 73 -1.76 6.47 -4.72
CA TRP A 73 -0.34 6.84 -4.70
C TRP A 73 0.53 5.72 -4.11
N THR A 74 0.12 5.10 -3.00
CA THR A 74 0.88 3.99 -2.40
C THR A 74 0.99 2.78 -3.32
N GLY A 75 -0.07 2.45 -4.06
CA GLY A 75 -0.05 1.39 -5.07
C GLY A 75 0.96 1.66 -6.16
N PHE A 76 0.93 2.87 -6.74
CA PHE A 76 1.92 3.29 -7.75
C PHE A 76 3.35 3.25 -7.21
N GLN A 77 3.60 3.78 -6.00
CA GLN A 77 4.95 3.80 -5.41
C GLN A 77 5.50 2.41 -5.12
N ARG A 78 4.66 1.48 -4.65
CA ARG A 78 5.07 0.09 -4.40
C ARG A 78 5.49 -0.62 -5.69
N LEU A 79 4.75 -0.42 -6.78
CA LEU A 79 5.09 -0.97 -8.09
C LEU A 79 6.33 -0.29 -8.67
N LEU A 80 6.45 1.03 -8.53
CA LEU A 80 7.64 1.78 -8.96
C LEU A 80 8.89 1.24 -8.25
N ALA A 81 8.84 1.05 -6.93
CA ALA A 81 9.96 0.52 -6.16
C ALA A 81 10.42 -0.87 -6.62
N GLN A 82 9.53 -1.71 -7.15
CA GLN A 82 9.93 -3.01 -7.71
C GLN A 82 10.72 -2.90 -9.02
N ASN A 83 10.62 -1.77 -9.72
CA ASN A 83 11.26 -1.53 -11.01
C ASN A 83 12.48 -0.58 -10.92
N VAL A 84 12.86 -0.15 -9.71
CA VAL A 84 13.98 0.80 -9.53
C VAL A 84 15.18 0.13 -8.89
N TRP A 85 16.37 0.32 -9.46
CA TRP A 85 17.64 0.06 -8.79
C TRP A 85 18.37 1.38 -8.57
N THR A 86 18.77 1.67 -7.33
CA THR A 86 19.42 2.94 -6.99
C THR A 86 20.95 2.91 -7.14
N PHE A 87 21.55 1.72 -7.28
CA PHE A 87 23.01 1.54 -7.38
C PHE A 87 23.76 2.40 -6.37
N ASP A 88 24.73 3.21 -6.79
CA ASP A 88 25.49 4.10 -5.91
C ASP A 88 24.88 5.51 -5.74
N ALA A 89 23.74 5.81 -6.36
CA ALA A 89 23.11 7.12 -6.25
C ALA A 89 22.93 7.54 -4.78
N SER A 90 23.23 8.80 -4.48
CA SER A 90 23.06 9.34 -3.13
C SER A 90 21.59 9.50 -2.77
N ALA A 91 21.26 9.51 -1.47
CA ALA A 91 19.89 9.75 -1.00
C ALA A 91 19.30 11.07 -1.54
N ARG A 92 20.14 12.10 -1.72
CA ARG A 92 19.76 13.39 -2.32
C ARG A 92 19.35 13.23 -3.78
N GLN A 93 20.14 12.49 -4.56
CA GLN A 93 19.84 12.23 -5.97
C GLN A 93 18.55 11.40 -6.11
N VAL A 94 18.37 10.36 -5.29
CA VAL A 94 17.14 9.54 -5.31
C VAL A 94 15.91 10.39 -5.05
N VAL A 95 15.88 11.17 -3.96
CA VAL A 95 14.75 12.06 -3.63
C VAL A 95 14.54 13.13 -4.71
N TRP A 96 15.62 13.72 -5.23
CA TRP A 96 15.54 14.73 -6.30
C TRP A 96 14.85 14.20 -7.56
N HIS A 97 15.24 13.01 -8.02
CA HIS A 97 14.63 12.40 -9.20
C HIS A 97 13.18 11.98 -8.92
N LEU A 98 12.87 11.42 -7.74
CA LEU A 98 11.48 11.10 -7.40
C LEU A 98 10.60 12.35 -7.37
N CYS A 99 11.10 13.45 -6.79
CA CYS A 99 10.42 14.74 -6.81
C CYS A 99 10.10 15.20 -8.24
N ALA A 100 11.07 15.14 -9.16
CA ALA A 100 10.90 15.62 -10.52
C ALA A 100 10.03 14.71 -11.40
N PHE A 101 10.19 13.39 -11.32
CA PHE A 101 9.55 12.45 -12.25
C PHE A 101 8.24 11.86 -11.74
N THR A 102 7.94 12.00 -10.45
CA THR A 102 6.74 11.39 -9.85
C THR A 102 5.97 12.34 -8.94
N TYR A 103 6.60 12.90 -7.90
CA TYR A 103 5.87 13.60 -6.86
C TYR A 103 5.33 14.95 -7.30
N ALA A 104 6.14 15.79 -7.95
CA ALA A 104 5.70 17.12 -8.36
C ALA A 104 4.61 17.10 -9.44
N PRO A 105 4.73 16.32 -10.53
CA PRO A 105 3.65 16.16 -11.51
C PRO A 105 2.36 15.64 -10.86
N ALA A 106 2.45 14.58 -10.04
CA ALA A 106 1.28 14.00 -9.38
C ALA A 106 0.63 14.99 -8.40
N ALA A 107 1.43 15.69 -7.60
CA ALA A 107 0.92 16.68 -6.66
C ALA A 107 0.17 17.81 -7.37
N GLY A 108 0.71 18.35 -8.48
CA GLY A 108 0.03 19.40 -9.23
C GLY A 108 -1.34 18.96 -9.75
N ARG A 109 -1.41 17.75 -10.34
CA ARG A 109 -2.68 17.17 -10.80
C ARG A 109 -3.68 16.92 -9.67
N LEU A 110 -3.22 16.31 -8.57
CA LEU A 110 -4.07 16.00 -7.42
C LEU A 110 -4.63 17.27 -6.78
N ILE A 111 -3.78 18.28 -6.55
CA ILE A 111 -4.20 19.55 -5.97
C ILE A 111 -5.18 20.28 -6.89
N ALA A 112 -4.99 20.24 -8.21
CA ALA A 112 -5.92 20.84 -9.16
C ALA A 112 -7.27 20.15 -9.11
N ASN A 113 -7.29 18.82 -9.25
CA ASN A 113 -8.52 18.03 -9.30
C ASN A 113 -9.32 18.06 -7.99
N TRP A 114 -8.65 18.17 -6.85
CA TRP A 114 -9.31 18.32 -5.55
C TRP A 114 -10.10 19.64 -5.43
N ASN A 115 -9.77 20.64 -6.26
CA ASN A 115 -10.18 22.03 -6.12
C ASN A 115 -11.08 22.56 -7.24
N LEU A 116 -11.59 21.69 -8.12
CA LEU A 116 -12.32 22.10 -9.34
C LEU A 116 -13.73 22.64 -9.06
N GLY A 117 -14.35 22.28 -7.92
CA GLY A 117 -15.68 22.74 -7.49
C GLY A 117 -15.66 23.96 -6.57
N GLU A 118 -14.77 23.98 -5.57
CA GLU A 118 -14.43 25.12 -4.74
C GLU A 118 -12.94 25.03 -4.40
N ALA A 119 -12.16 26.05 -4.75
CA ALA A 119 -10.72 25.99 -4.56
C ALA A 119 -10.33 26.01 -3.07
N PHE A 120 -9.30 25.24 -2.67
CA PHE A 120 -8.78 25.23 -1.31
C PHE A 120 -8.37 26.63 -0.81
N ASP A 121 -7.93 27.50 -1.71
CA ASP A 121 -7.61 28.91 -1.48
C ASP A 121 -8.76 29.88 -1.80
N HIS A 122 -10.02 29.41 -1.83
CA HIS A 122 -11.19 30.25 -2.11
C HIS A 122 -11.23 31.53 -1.25
N GLY A 123 -11.26 32.70 -1.88
CA GLY A 123 -11.21 33.98 -1.17
C GLY A 123 -9.82 34.47 -0.75
N MET A 124 -8.76 33.78 -1.15
CA MET A 124 -7.40 34.35 -1.21
C MET A 124 -7.28 35.29 -2.43
N PRO A 125 -6.27 36.17 -2.50
CA PRO A 125 -6.05 36.99 -3.68
C PRO A 125 -5.88 36.13 -4.95
N GLY A 126 -6.51 36.51 -6.06
CA GLY A 126 -6.47 35.73 -7.30
C GLY A 126 -5.08 35.68 -7.95
N GLY A 127 -4.80 34.61 -8.72
CA GLY A 127 -3.67 34.54 -9.65
C GLY A 127 -2.46 33.68 -9.22
N GLU A 128 -2.45 33.13 -8.00
CA GLU A 128 -1.35 32.33 -7.47
C GLU A 128 -1.88 31.19 -6.57
N PHE A 129 -1.10 30.11 -6.40
CA PHE A 129 -1.39 29.06 -5.42
C PHE A 129 -0.62 29.35 -4.12
N TRP A 130 -1.33 29.88 -3.12
CA TRP A 130 -0.80 30.57 -1.93
C TRP A 130 -0.05 29.70 -0.92
N PHE A 131 -0.05 28.38 -1.13
CA PHE A 131 0.58 27.43 -0.22
C PHE A 131 1.96 26.98 -0.69
N LEU A 132 2.47 27.48 -1.83
CA LEU A 132 3.82 27.18 -2.31
C LEU A 132 4.76 28.38 -2.15
N PRO A 133 6.08 28.15 -2.00
CA PRO A 133 7.08 29.20 -2.16
C PRO A 133 7.07 29.75 -3.60
N HIS A 134 7.13 31.07 -3.76
CA HIS A 134 7.20 31.73 -5.07
C HIS A 134 8.19 32.89 -5.07
N VAL A 135 8.91 33.08 -6.17
CA VAL A 135 9.85 34.20 -6.34
C VAL A 135 9.11 35.39 -6.94
N ASP A 136 8.93 36.45 -6.16
CA ASP A 136 8.29 37.68 -6.62
C ASP A 136 9.09 38.29 -7.78
N GLN A 137 8.44 38.47 -8.92
CA GLN A 137 9.08 38.95 -10.14
C GLN A 137 9.67 40.36 -10.01
N LYS A 138 9.07 41.23 -9.17
CA LYS A 138 9.47 42.62 -8.95
C LYS A 138 10.57 42.73 -7.91
N THR A 139 10.42 42.08 -6.77
CA THR A 139 11.36 42.20 -5.65
C THR A 139 12.52 41.22 -5.75
N LYS A 140 12.38 40.16 -6.56
CA LYS A 140 13.31 39.01 -6.67
C LYS A 140 13.53 38.28 -5.35
N GLN A 141 12.65 38.52 -4.36
CA GLN A 141 12.68 37.83 -3.07
C GLN A 141 11.75 36.62 -3.09
N LEU A 142 12.10 35.61 -2.31
CA LEU A 142 11.25 34.44 -2.12
C LEU A 142 10.15 34.77 -1.10
N ALA A 143 8.91 34.71 -1.55
CA ALA A 143 7.74 34.77 -0.69
C ALA A 143 7.38 33.36 -0.20
N LEU A 144 7.13 33.23 1.10
CA LEU A 144 6.88 31.93 1.74
C LEU A 144 5.39 31.74 2.09
N PRO A 145 4.88 30.49 2.14
CA PRO A 145 3.46 30.20 2.39
C PRO A 145 2.88 30.89 3.64
N MET A 146 3.63 30.96 4.74
CA MET A 146 3.13 31.65 5.95
C MET A 146 2.96 33.15 5.72
N GLN A 147 3.84 33.78 4.93
CA GLN A 147 3.75 35.21 4.65
C GLN A 147 2.49 35.54 3.86
N HIS A 148 2.11 34.65 2.94
CA HIS A 148 0.91 34.72 2.11
C HIS A 148 -0.35 34.63 2.96
N VAL A 149 -0.51 33.56 3.74
CA VAL A 149 -1.69 33.34 4.59
C VAL A 149 -1.80 34.41 5.68
N VAL A 150 -0.70 34.78 6.33
CA VAL A 150 -0.72 35.82 7.36
C VAL A 150 -1.02 37.19 6.77
N GLY A 151 -0.53 37.48 5.57
CA GLY A 151 -0.88 38.71 4.84
C GLY A 151 -2.37 38.80 4.57
N TRP A 152 -3.00 37.70 4.15
CA TRP A 152 -4.45 37.61 4.00
C TRP A 152 -5.21 37.85 5.32
N ILE A 153 -4.77 37.25 6.43
CA ILE A 153 -5.39 37.47 7.76
C ILE A 153 -5.27 38.94 8.17
N ILE A 154 -4.08 39.53 8.07
CA ILE A 154 -3.81 40.93 8.43
C ILE A 154 -4.71 41.88 7.62
N ASP A 155 -4.85 41.63 6.32
CA ASP A 155 -5.69 42.43 5.44
C ASP A 155 -7.18 42.34 5.83
N LEU A 156 -7.69 41.15 6.16
CA LEU A 156 -9.08 40.97 6.61
C LEU A 156 -9.35 41.56 8.00
N LEU A 157 -8.37 41.52 8.90
CA LEU A 157 -8.46 42.21 10.19
C LEU A 157 -8.45 43.75 10.03
N GLY A 158 -7.93 44.25 8.90
CA GLY A 158 -7.81 45.69 8.65
C GLY A 158 -6.65 46.33 9.41
N LEU A 159 -5.57 45.57 9.65
CA LEU A 159 -4.41 46.01 10.42
C LEU A 159 -3.28 46.52 9.49
N PRO A 160 -2.96 47.82 9.44
CA PRO A 160 -1.85 48.32 8.64
C PRO A 160 -0.50 47.86 9.22
N MET A 161 0.47 47.54 8.34
CA MET A 161 1.79 47.03 8.73
C MET A 161 2.56 47.99 9.65
N ASP A 162 2.42 49.30 9.47
CA ASP A 162 3.06 50.31 10.32
C ASP A 162 2.57 50.25 11.77
N GLN A 163 1.28 49.94 11.99
CA GLN A 163 0.69 49.75 13.31
C GLN A 163 1.21 48.47 13.97
N LEU A 164 1.30 47.38 13.21
CA LEU A 164 1.89 46.13 13.69
C LEU A 164 3.36 46.29 14.09
N ALA A 165 4.14 47.04 13.30
CA ALA A 165 5.54 47.36 13.61
C ALA A 165 5.68 48.22 14.88
N ALA A 166 4.82 49.23 15.06
CA ALA A 166 4.80 50.05 16.27
C ALA A 166 4.52 49.23 17.55
N ASN A 167 3.68 48.19 17.45
CA ASN A 167 3.33 47.30 18.56
C ASN A 167 4.49 46.37 18.99
N LEU A 168 5.54 46.21 18.17
CA LEU A 168 6.81 45.57 18.56
C LEU A 168 7.78 46.51 19.27
N GLY A 169 7.83 47.80 18.89
CA GLY A 169 8.74 48.80 19.46
C GLY A 169 8.45 49.13 20.93
N THR A 170 7.27 48.81 21.45
CA THR A 170 6.87 48.98 22.87
C THR A 170 7.36 47.84 23.78
N ALA A 171 8.50 47.24 23.44
CA ALA A 171 9.09 46.03 24.04
C ALA A 171 9.34 46.08 25.57
N THR A 172 9.21 47.23 26.23
CA THR A 172 9.37 47.40 27.68
C THR A 172 8.10 47.18 28.52
N ARG A 173 6.91 47.00 27.92
CA ARG A 173 5.68 46.70 28.66
C ARG A 173 5.09 45.33 28.25
N ARG A 174 4.83 44.47 29.26
CA ARG A 174 4.03 43.23 29.11
C ARG A 174 2.79 43.53 28.24
N ALA A 175 2.48 42.64 27.29
CA ALA A 175 1.31 42.78 26.42
C ALA A 175 0.07 43.11 27.25
N LYS A 176 -0.69 44.15 26.88
CA LYS A 176 -1.81 44.64 27.70
C LYS A 176 -3.09 43.80 27.52
N GLY A 177 -3.12 42.86 26.57
CA GLY A 177 -4.23 41.93 26.34
C GLY A 177 -3.95 40.87 25.28
N LYS A 178 -4.91 39.96 25.07
CA LYS A 178 -4.82 38.84 24.10
C LYS A 178 -4.61 39.35 22.66
N GLN A 179 -5.25 40.46 22.29
CA GLN A 179 -5.15 41.08 20.96
C GLN A 179 -3.72 41.54 20.62
N ASP A 180 -3.04 42.25 21.53
CA ASP A 180 -1.63 42.68 21.35
C ASP A 180 -0.69 41.49 21.10
N SER A 181 -0.98 40.34 21.72
CA SER A 181 -0.20 39.11 21.55
C SER A 181 -0.41 38.48 20.18
N ILE A 182 -1.65 38.47 19.68
CA ILE A 182 -1.99 38.00 18.33
C ILE A 182 -1.28 38.86 17.30
N GLU A 183 -1.39 40.19 17.40
CA GLU A 183 -0.78 41.14 16.46
C GLU A 183 0.75 41.00 16.38
N ARG A 184 1.43 40.91 17.53
CA ARG A 184 2.89 40.68 17.58
C ARG A 184 3.28 39.35 16.93
N SER A 185 2.51 38.29 17.17
CA SER A 185 2.78 36.99 16.55
C SER A 185 2.52 37.00 15.05
N LEU A 186 1.42 37.61 14.58
CA LEU A 186 1.14 37.78 13.16
C LEU A 186 2.27 38.52 12.45
N TYR A 187 2.80 39.60 13.04
CA TYR A 187 3.97 40.28 12.48
C TYR A 187 5.18 39.34 12.37
N LYS A 188 5.53 38.60 13.43
CA LYS A 188 6.65 37.64 13.40
C LYS A 188 6.46 36.54 12.36
N TRP A 189 5.25 36.02 12.22
CA TRP A 189 4.92 34.98 11.23
C TRP A 189 4.99 35.52 9.81
N LYS A 190 4.54 36.77 9.59
CA LYS A 190 4.70 37.49 8.30
C LYS A 190 6.17 37.69 7.92
N HIS A 191 7.07 37.70 8.88
CA HIS A 191 8.52 37.78 8.67
C HIS A 191 9.24 36.43 8.76
N GLY A 192 8.53 35.31 8.57
CA GLY A 192 9.12 33.98 8.33
C GLY A 192 9.16 33.05 9.53
N THR A 193 8.68 33.47 10.71
CA THR A 193 8.59 32.57 11.88
C THR A 193 7.49 31.53 11.67
N ILE A 194 7.80 30.25 11.90
CA ILE A 194 6.82 29.15 11.82
C ILE A 194 6.07 29.04 13.17
N PRO A 195 4.73 29.14 13.19
CA PRO A 195 3.93 29.05 14.41
C PRO A 195 3.93 27.65 15.05
N GLU A 196 3.74 27.57 16.36
CA GLU A 196 3.34 26.33 17.04
C GLU A 196 1.84 26.09 16.87
N ILE A 197 1.41 24.82 16.76
CA ILE A 197 -0.03 24.48 16.60
C ILE A 197 -0.84 25.02 17.78
N LYS A 198 -0.34 24.84 19.00
CA LYS A 198 -1.03 25.29 20.21
C LYS A 198 -1.30 26.79 20.18
N THR A 199 -0.36 27.58 19.67
CA THR A 199 -0.55 29.03 19.51
C THR A 199 -1.63 29.36 18.48
N ILE A 200 -1.73 28.60 17.38
CA ILE A 200 -2.81 28.76 16.39
C ILE A 200 -4.17 28.48 17.05
N GLU A 201 -4.28 27.40 17.83
CA GLU A 201 -5.51 27.02 18.54
C GLU A 201 -5.92 28.04 19.60
N GLU A 202 -4.97 28.52 20.40
CA GLU A 202 -5.20 29.51 21.45
C GLU A 202 -5.68 30.86 20.90
N TYR A 203 -5.19 31.25 19.72
CA TYR A 203 -5.46 32.55 19.12
C TYR A 203 -6.73 32.59 18.28
N PHE A 204 -7.09 31.46 17.66
CA PHE A 204 -8.24 31.35 16.77
C PHE A 204 -9.21 30.25 17.22
N PRO A 205 -9.72 30.24 18.47
CA PRO A 205 -10.79 29.33 18.86
C PRO A 205 -12.11 29.68 18.14
N ASP A 206 -13.05 28.76 18.03
CA ASP A 206 -14.29 28.96 17.25
C ASP A 206 -15.15 30.15 17.75
N ASP A 207 -15.07 30.47 19.03
CA ASP A 207 -15.78 31.56 19.70
C ASP A 207 -15.00 32.89 19.71
N SER A 208 -13.90 33.00 18.95
CA SER A 208 -13.04 34.19 18.96
C SER A 208 -13.74 35.45 18.44
N ALA A 209 -13.81 36.48 19.29
CA ALA A 209 -14.40 37.78 18.98
C ALA A 209 -13.43 38.73 18.25
N LEU A 210 -12.74 38.25 17.20
CA LEU A 210 -11.85 39.08 16.39
C LEU A 210 -12.63 40.05 15.49
N ASN A 211 -12.17 41.30 15.43
CA ASN A 211 -12.75 42.33 14.56
C ASN A 211 -12.13 42.26 13.16
N PHE A 212 -12.96 41.97 12.17
CA PHE A 212 -12.55 41.91 10.76
C PHE A 212 -12.92 43.21 10.02
N ASN A 213 -12.25 44.31 10.35
CA ASN A 213 -12.57 45.61 9.76
C ASN A 213 -12.23 45.71 8.26
N GLY A 214 -11.48 44.73 7.74
CA GLY A 214 -11.08 44.62 6.36
C GLY A 214 -12.03 43.84 5.46
N THR A 215 -13.19 43.39 5.96
CA THR A 215 -14.13 42.57 5.18
C THR A 215 -15.16 43.38 4.41
N PHE A 216 -15.76 42.71 3.42
CA PHE A 216 -16.90 43.15 2.63
C PHE A 216 -18.00 42.09 2.75
N GLU A 217 -19.12 42.48 3.35
CA GLU A 217 -20.33 41.68 3.44
C GLU A 217 -21.50 42.57 3.03
N VAL A 218 -22.37 42.05 2.14
CA VAL A 218 -23.54 42.77 1.65
C VAL A 218 -24.74 41.84 1.72
N SER A 219 -25.87 42.34 2.22
CA SER A 219 -27.09 41.52 2.35
C SER A 219 -27.57 41.06 0.97
N ALA A 220 -27.95 39.78 0.88
CA ALA A 220 -28.54 39.22 -0.33
C ALA A 220 -29.86 39.90 -0.71
N GLU A 221 -30.54 40.52 0.25
CA GLU A 221 -31.85 41.17 0.08
C GLU A 221 -31.76 42.59 -0.50
N LEU A 222 -30.56 43.20 -0.53
CA LEU A 222 -30.39 44.55 -1.07
C LEU A 222 -30.64 44.61 -2.59
N PRO A 223 -31.22 45.70 -3.10
CA PRO A 223 -31.27 45.98 -4.54
C PRO A 223 -29.88 45.93 -5.18
N HIS A 224 -29.83 45.57 -6.48
CA HIS A 224 -28.56 45.46 -7.23
C HIS A 224 -27.73 46.75 -7.18
N GLU A 225 -28.36 47.91 -7.39
CA GLU A 225 -27.67 49.21 -7.38
C GLU A 225 -27.02 49.51 -6.02
N ASP A 226 -27.71 49.18 -4.92
CA ASP A 226 -27.17 49.37 -3.56
C ASP A 226 -26.01 48.43 -3.27
N LYS A 227 -26.04 47.20 -3.80
CA LYS A 227 -24.93 46.25 -3.70
C LYS A 227 -23.68 46.76 -4.43
N VAL A 228 -23.85 47.33 -5.62
CA VAL A 228 -22.77 47.92 -6.41
C VAL A 228 -22.21 49.16 -5.69
N ALA A 229 -23.08 50.03 -5.16
CA ALA A 229 -22.67 51.20 -4.39
C ALA A 229 -21.86 50.81 -3.14
N ALA A 230 -22.31 49.79 -2.39
CA ALA A 230 -21.58 49.27 -1.24
C ALA A 230 -20.20 48.70 -1.63
N ALA A 231 -20.11 47.98 -2.75
CA ALA A 231 -18.86 47.45 -3.27
C ALA A 231 -17.87 48.56 -3.65
N LEU A 232 -18.32 49.59 -4.36
CA LEU A 232 -17.46 50.74 -4.72
C LEU A 232 -17.01 51.53 -3.48
N ALA A 233 -17.90 51.76 -2.51
CA ALA A 233 -17.55 52.39 -1.24
C ALA A 233 -16.51 51.57 -0.45
N PHE A 234 -16.60 50.24 -0.49
CA PHE A 234 -15.59 49.35 0.10
C PHE A 234 -14.23 49.48 -0.59
N VAL A 235 -14.22 49.48 -1.93
CA VAL A 235 -13.01 49.65 -2.76
C VAL A 235 -12.31 50.98 -2.44
N ASP A 236 -13.07 52.07 -2.32
CA ASP A 236 -12.56 53.38 -1.95
C ASP A 236 -11.99 53.40 -0.53
N ARG A 237 -12.71 52.81 0.45
CA ARG A 237 -12.25 52.67 1.84
C ARG A 237 -10.92 51.92 1.94
N LYS A 238 -10.75 50.86 1.13
CA LYS A 238 -9.52 50.07 1.04
C LYS A 238 -8.45 50.70 0.15
N ARG A 239 -8.76 51.80 -0.56
CA ARG A 239 -7.87 52.50 -1.50
C ARG A 239 -7.35 51.59 -2.62
N LEU A 240 -8.21 50.71 -3.13
CA LEU A 240 -7.86 49.76 -4.19
C LEU A 240 -8.08 50.41 -5.56
N ASN A 241 -7.00 50.62 -6.32
CA ASN A 241 -7.11 51.04 -7.72
C ASN A 241 -7.36 49.83 -8.65
N PRO A 242 -7.72 50.04 -9.93
CA PRO A 242 -7.99 48.94 -10.86
C PRO A 242 -6.85 47.92 -10.96
N GLN A 243 -5.59 48.37 -10.95
CA GLN A 243 -4.43 47.49 -11.01
C GLN A 243 -4.30 46.62 -9.75
N ALA A 244 -4.55 47.19 -8.57
CA ALA A 244 -4.57 46.45 -7.31
C ALA A 244 -5.70 45.43 -7.32
N LEU A 245 -6.91 45.80 -7.76
CA LEU A 245 -8.04 44.86 -7.82
C LEU A 245 -7.78 43.66 -8.73
N ARG A 246 -7.11 43.84 -9.87
CA ARG A 246 -6.71 42.71 -10.74
C ARG A 246 -5.81 41.69 -10.05
N SER A 247 -5.04 42.09 -9.04
CA SER A 247 -4.21 41.19 -8.23
C SER A 247 -4.95 40.56 -7.06
N GLN A 248 -6.19 40.99 -6.80
CA GLN A 248 -6.98 40.55 -5.64
C GLN A 248 -8.15 39.66 -6.04
N ILE A 249 -8.78 39.92 -7.18
CA ILE A 249 -9.93 39.15 -7.68
C ILE A 249 -9.66 38.60 -9.08
N PRO A 250 -10.25 37.46 -9.48
CA PRO A 250 -10.07 36.84 -10.79
C PRO A 250 -10.79 37.59 -11.93
N MET A 251 -10.69 38.92 -11.94
CA MET A 251 -11.18 39.82 -12.98
C MET A 251 -9.99 40.58 -13.59
N THR A 252 -9.13 39.85 -14.28
CA THR A 252 -7.80 40.35 -14.67
C THR A 252 -7.78 41.12 -16.00
N GLN A 253 -8.87 41.10 -16.77
CA GLN A 253 -8.91 41.74 -18.09
C GLN A 253 -8.70 43.28 -18.00
N PRO A 254 -7.82 43.87 -18.82
CA PRO A 254 -7.69 45.32 -18.93
C PRO A 254 -9.02 45.99 -19.33
N GLY A 255 -9.35 47.12 -18.72
CA GLY A 255 -10.56 47.91 -19.03
C GLY A 255 -11.84 47.45 -18.31
N ARG A 256 -11.94 46.19 -17.88
CA ARG A 256 -13.16 45.63 -17.29
C ARG A 256 -13.50 46.25 -15.93
N ILE A 257 -12.52 46.31 -15.02
CA ILE A 257 -12.69 46.94 -13.70
C ILE A 257 -12.90 48.45 -13.84
N GLU A 258 -12.19 49.11 -14.77
CA GLU A 258 -12.36 50.54 -15.04
C GLU A 258 -13.78 50.84 -15.53
N ALA A 259 -14.34 50.01 -16.42
CA ALA A 259 -15.72 50.16 -16.88
C ALA A 259 -16.73 50.05 -15.72
N ILE A 260 -16.52 49.13 -14.77
CA ILE A 260 -17.36 49.01 -13.57
C ILE A 260 -17.25 50.26 -12.69
N MET A 261 -16.02 50.71 -12.39
CA MET A 261 -15.79 51.89 -11.55
C MET A 261 -16.31 53.18 -12.19
N ASN A 262 -16.37 53.26 -13.51
CA ASN A 262 -16.91 54.40 -14.25
C ASN A 262 -18.43 54.30 -14.52
N GLY A 263 -19.11 53.24 -14.06
CA GLY A 263 -20.54 53.03 -14.29
C GLY A 263 -20.91 52.68 -15.75
N GLN A 264 -19.97 52.16 -16.52
CA GLN A 264 -20.11 51.83 -17.95
C GLN A 264 -20.26 50.31 -18.22
N ALA A 265 -20.11 49.47 -17.19
CA ALA A 265 -20.20 48.01 -17.30
C ALA A 265 -21.65 47.50 -17.27
N SER A 266 -21.87 46.28 -17.78
CA SER A 266 -23.20 45.63 -17.75
C SER A 266 -23.61 45.21 -16.33
N THR A 267 -24.91 44.99 -16.12
CA THR A 267 -25.45 44.50 -14.84
C THR A 267 -24.82 43.16 -14.43
N GLU A 268 -24.54 42.28 -15.39
CA GLU A 268 -23.88 40.99 -15.15
C GLU A 268 -22.44 41.18 -14.67
N GLU A 269 -21.67 42.08 -15.30
CA GLU A 269 -20.29 42.36 -14.88
C GLU A 269 -20.21 43.02 -13.51
N GLN A 270 -21.15 43.92 -13.20
CA GLN A 270 -21.29 44.52 -11.88
C GLN A 270 -21.65 43.47 -10.82
N ALA A 271 -22.58 42.56 -11.11
CA ALA A 271 -22.97 41.49 -10.18
C ALA A 271 -21.79 40.55 -9.92
N GLU A 272 -21.04 40.18 -10.95
CA GLU A 272 -19.84 39.36 -10.83
C GLU A 272 -18.76 40.08 -10.01
N PHE A 273 -18.57 41.38 -10.19
CA PHE A 273 -17.64 42.17 -9.38
C PHE A 273 -17.98 42.16 -7.90
N VAL A 274 -19.25 42.40 -7.55
CA VAL A 274 -19.74 42.33 -6.15
C VAL A 274 -19.50 40.94 -5.58
N ARG A 275 -19.83 39.89 -6.34
CA ARG A 275 -19.64 38.49 -5.93
C ARG A 275 -18.17 38.19 -5.65
N LEU A 276 -17.26 38.58 -6.55
CA LEU A 276 -15.83 38.35 -6.40
C LEU A 276 -15.23 39.12 -5.20
N LEU A 277 -15.71 40.34 -4.92
CA LEU A 277 -15.34 41.07 -3.72
C LEU A 277 -15.84 40.37 -2.45
N GLY A 278 -17.09 39.86 -2.46
CA GLY A 278 -17.65 39.09 -1.35
C GLY A 278 -16.89 37.79 -1.08
N VAL A 279 -16.36 37.15 -2.13
CA VAL A 279 -15.49 35.98 -2.00
C VAL A 279 -14.14 36.36 -1.40
N ARG A 280 -13.45 37.37 -1.97
CA ARG A 280 -12.09 37.77 -1.54
C ARG A 280 -12.04 38.39 -0.16
N TYR A 281 -13.03 39.21 0.17
CA TYR A 281 -13.07 39.98 1.40
C TYR A 281 -14.19 39.53 2.35
N GLY A 282 -14.82 38.38 2.12
CA GLY A 282 -15.80 37.83 3.05
C GLY A 282 -15.21 37.51 4.42
N LYS A 283 -16.03 37.54 5.47
CA LYS A 283 -15.58 37.21 6.83
C LYS A 283 -15.24 35.71 6.92
N PRO A 284 -13.99 35.35 7.27
CA PRO A 284 -13.60 33.96 7.36
C PRO A 284 -14.07 33.34 8.68
N SER A 285 -14.35 32.04 8.66
CA SER A 285 -14.51 31.28 9.89
C SER A 285 -13.15 31.07 10.59
N MET A 286 -13.15 30.91 11.91
CA MET A 286 -11.93 30.59 12.65
C MET A 286 -11.32 29.26 12.21
N ARG A 287 -12.17 28.26 11.91
CA ARG A 287 -11.76 27.00 11.27
C ARG A 287 -10.97 27.24 9.97
N THR A 288 -11.48 28.09 9.07
CA THR A 288 -10.78 28.43 7.82
C THR A 288 -9.41 29.04 8.10
N ILE A 289 -9.31 29.95 9.08
CA ILE A 289 -8.03 30.55 9.47
C ILE A 289 -7.06 29.48 9.97
N ARG A 290 -7.48 28.61 10.89
CA ARG A 290 -6.65 27.53 11.45
C ARG A 290 -6.18 26.58 10.36
N GLN A 291 -7.07 26.12 9.48
CA GLN A 291 -6.74 25.22 8.37
C GLN A 291 -5.66 25.84 7.47
N ARG A 292 -5.82 27.09 7.05
CA ARG A 292 -4.86 27.77 6.18
C ARG A 292 -3.50 27.97 6.86
N LEU A 293 -3.50 28.38 8.13
CA LEU A 293 -2.27 28.53 8.90
C LEU A 293 -1.54 27.20 9.07
N ARG A 294 -2.26 26.12 9.37
CA ARG A 294 -1.68 24.77 9.53
C ARG A 294 -1.14 24.22 8.20
N THR A 295 -1.84 24.41 7.09
CA THR A 295 -1.35 24.02 5.76
C THR A 295 -0.11 24.82 5.36
N ALA A 296 -0.15 26.15 5.48
CA ALA A 296 0.99 27.00 5.17
C ALA A 296 2.22 26.69 6.05
N ARG A 297 1.99 26.42 7.34
CA ARG A 297 3.02 25.92 8.25
C ARG A 297 3.62 24.63 7.73
N ALA A 298 2.80 23.64 7.40
CA ALA A 298 3.25 22.32 6.99
C ALA A 298 4.07 22.37 5.69
N VAL A 299 3.61 23.13 4.71
CA VAL A 299 4.36 23.29 3.45
C VAL A 299 5.66 24.07 3.67
N GLN A 300 5.66 25.13 4.49
CA GLN A 300 6.87 25.89 4.76
C GLN A 300 7.92 25.11 5.57
N ASP A 301 7.49 24.33 6.57
CA ASP A 301 8.38 23.45 7.33
C ASP A 301 8.97 22.35 6.42
N GLY A 302 8.12 21.69 5.64
CA GLY A 302 8.55 20.68 4.67
C GLY A 302 9.52 21.24 3.64
N TYR A 303 9.23 22.44 3.10
CA TYR A 303 10.11 23.15 2.19
C TYR A 303 11.48 23.41 2.80
N LYS A 304 11.52 24.00 4.01
CA LYS A 304 12.78 24.30 4.69
C LYS A 304 13.63 23.04 4.87
N ARG A 305 13.03 21.95 5.36
CA ARG A 305 13.74 20.68 5.58
C ARG A 305 14.19 20.03 4.27
N LEU A 306 13.40 20.18 3.21
CA LEU A 306 13.76 19.71 1.87
C LEU A 306 14.93 20.50 1.27
N VAL A 307 14.99 21.83 1.47
CA VAL A 307 16.15 22.65 1.09
C VAL A 307 17.39 22.24 1.89
N GLU A 308 17.27 22.10 3.20
CA GLU A 308 18.38 21.65 4.06
C GLU A 308 18.93 20.28 3.63
N PHE A 309 18.05 19.37 3.19
CA PHE A 309 18.44 18.05 2.71
C PHE A 309 19.03 18.06 1.29
N LEU A 310 18.36 18.68 0.32
CA LEU A 310 18.75 18.66 -1.10
C LEU A 310 19.84 19.67 -1.43
N CYS A 311 19.93 20.78 -0.71
CA CYS A 311 20.82 21.91 -0.94
C CYS A 311 21.53 22.30 0.37
N PRO A 312 22.37 21.41 0.94
CA PRO A 312 22.98 21.64 2.24
C PRO A 312 23.83 22.92 2.23
N GLY A 313 23.64 23.76 3.25
CA GLY A 313 24.31 25.06 3.39
C GLY A 313 23.62 26.24 2.67
N VAL A 314 22.53 26.00 1.95
CA VAL A 314 21.73 27.05 1.30
C VAL A 314 20.65 27.55 2.25
N ASP A 315 20.54 28.87 2.41
CA ASP A 315 19.45 29.48 3.18
C ASP A 315 18.10 29.23 2.47
N PHE A 316 17.09 28.79 3.22
CA PHE A 316 15.78 28.45 2.65
C PHE A 316 15.03 29.66 2.07
N THR A 317 15.48 30.89 2.31
CA THR A 317 14.95 32.11 1.68
C THR A 317 15.67 32.47 0.37
N CYS A 318 16.70 31.70 -0.03
CA CYS A 318 17.43 31.91 -1.27
C CYS A 318 16.50 31.79 -2.49
N SER A 319 16.45 32.85 -3.30
CA SER A 319 15.65 32.93 -4.53
C SER A 319 16.39 32.51 -5.80
N ASN A 320 17.69 32.16 -5.70
CA ASN A 320 18.47 31.68 -6.84
C ASN A 320 18.21 30.18 -7.07
N PRO A 321 17.62 29.76 -8.21
CA PRO A 321 17.31 28.35 -8.47
C PRO A 321 18.54 27.47 -8.71
N ASN A 322 19.71 28.06 -8.96
CA ASN A 322 20.96 27.33 -9.07
C ASN A 322 21.45 26.80 -7.72
N ASP A 323 21.26 27.59 -6.67
CA ASP A 323 21.62 27.23 -5.30
C ASP A 323 20.45 26.48 -4.63
N ASN A 324 19.23 26.98 -4.81
CA ASN A 324 18.00 26.43 -4.28
C ASN A 324 17.22 25.65 -5.35
N LYS A 325 17.69 24.43 -5.63
CA LYS A 325 17.10 23.54 -6.65
C LYS A 325 15.64 23.21 -6.37
N VAL A 326 15.20 23.25 -5.12
CA VAL A 326 13.81 22.96 -4.71
C VAL A 326 12.80 23.89 -5.40
N LEU A 327 13.20 25.09 -5.82
CA LEU A 327 12.36 25.99 -6.61
C LEU A 327 11.89 25.39 -7.94
N GLN A 328 12.70 24.53 -8.59
CA GLN A 328 12.30 23.83 -9.82
C GLN A 328 11.18 22.82 -9.57
N VAL A 329 11.21 22.13 -8.41
CA VAL A 329 10.16 21.16 -8.02
C VAL A 329 8.82 21.87 -7.85
N PHE A 330 8.81 23.01 -7.17
CA PHE A 330 7.57 23.78 -6.99
C PHE A 330 7.07 24.44 -8.28
N ALA A 331 7.98 24.90 -9.14
CA ALA A 331 7.59 25.36 -10.47
C ALA A 331 6.97 24.25 -11.31
N LEU A 332 7.47 23.02 -11.20
CA LEU A 332 6.90 21.85 -11.86
C LEU A 332 5.50 21.49 -11.30
N VAL A 333 5.31 21.56 -9.98
CA VAL A 333 3.98 21.42 -9.34
C VAL A 333 3.02 22.47 -9.90
N GLN A 334 3.43 23.74 -9.92
CA GLN A 334 2.62 24.85 -10.38
C GLN A 334 2.27 24.73 -11.87
N PHE A 335 3.23 24.33 -12.71
CA PHE A 335 2.99 24.08 -14.13
C PHE A 335 1.95 22.97 -14.33
N SER A 336 2.12 21.84 -13.63
CA SER A 336 1.17 20.73 -13.71
C SER A 336 -0.22 21.14 -13.23
N TYR A 337 -0.31 21.86 -12.11
CA TYR A 337 -1.55 22.37 -11.56
C TYR A 337 -2.28 23.29 -12.55
N ASN A 338 -1.58 24.30 -13.08
CA ASN A 338 -2.16 25.27 -14.01
C ASN A 338 -2.65 24.58 -15.30
N LEU A 339 -1.88 23.63 -15.83
CA LEU A 339 -2.27 22.91 -17.03
C LEU A 339 -3.50 22.03 -16.79
N THR A 340 -3.62 21.39 -15.62
CA THR A 340 -4.81 20.63 -15.23
C THR A 340 -6.05 21.53 -15.08
N VAL A 341 -5.90 22.70 -14.46
CA VAL A 341 -6.99 23.69 -14.34
C VAL A 341 -7.43 24.19 -15.72
N GLU A 342 -6.51 24.45 -16.64
CA GLU A 342 -6.86 24.85 -18.00
C GLU A 342 -7.54 23.72 -18.78
N ALA A 343 -7.11 22.46 -18.59
CA ALA A 343 -7.77 21.31 -19.18
C ALA A 343 -9.24 21.21 -18.73
N TYR A 344 -9.49 21.37 -17.43
CA TYR A 344 -10.83 21.37 -16.85
C TYR A 344 -11.75 22.44 -17.45
N LYS A 345 -11.23 23.65 -17.71
CA LYS A 345 -12.03 24.74 -18.31
C LYS A 345 -12.40 24.51 -19.78
N ARG A 346 -11.74 23.56 -20.46
CA ARG A 346 -11.82 23.38 -21.92
C ARG A 346 -12.59 22.13 -22.33
N ALA A 347 -12.96 21.28 -21.38
CA ALA A 347 -13.55 19.98 -21.64
C ALA A 347 -14.54 19.57 -20.56
N ASP A 348 -15.63 18.91 -20.96
CA ASP A 348 -16.76 18.59 -20.08
C ASP A 348 -16.59 17.24 -19.35
N SER A 349 -15.70 16.36 -19.84
CA SER A 349 -15.44 15.04 -19.26
C SER A 349 -13.98 14.85 -18.82
N GLU A 350 -13.76 14.02 -17.79
CA GLU A 350 -12.41 13.71 -17.28
C GLU A 350 -11.49 13.15 -18.39
N VAL A 351 -12.04 12.33 -19.29
CA VAL A 351 -11.28 11.73 -20.41
C VAL A 351 -10.79 12.80 -21.40
N GLU A 352 -11.64 13.76 -21.74
CA GLU A 352 -11.28 14.86 -22.64
C GLU A 352 -10.29 15.83 -21.98
N GLN A 353 -10.46 16.08 -20.67
CA GLN A 353 -9.53 16.87 -19.87
C GLN A 353 -8.14 16.22 -19.84
N ASP A 354 -8.11 14.90 -19.62
CA ASP A 354 -6.90 14.07 -19.64
C ASP A 354 -6.18 14.12 -20.99
N ALA A 355 -6.92 13.97 -22.09
CA ALA A 355 -6.39 14.07 -23.44
C ALA A 355 -5.86 15.47 -23.75
N TRP A 356 -6.56 16.52 -23.31
CA TRP A 356 -6.14 17.90 -23.50
C TRP A 356 -4.85 18.19 -22.72
N PHE A 357 -4.78 17.79 -21.44
CA PHE A 357 -3.58 17.94 -20.62
C PHE A 357 -2.36 17.32 -21.31
N GLU A 358 -2.50 16.08 -21.77
CA GLU A 358 -1.40 15.37 -22.42
C GLU A 358 -0.96 15.99 -23.76
N ALA A 359 -1.91 16.50 -24.56
CA ALA A 359 -1.62 17.12 -25.85
C ALA A 359 -0.88 18.47 -25.74
N HIS A 360 -0.96 19.13 -24.58
CA HIS A 360 -0.36 20.45 -24.35
C HIS A 360 0.95 20.40 -23.55
N LEU A 361 1.46 19.20 -23.26
CA LEU A 361 2.79 19.02 -22.70
C LEU A 361 3.88 19.10 -23.79
N PRO A 362 5.06 19.70 -23.50
CA PRO A 362 6.22 19.58 -24.37
C PRO A 362 6.57 18.11 -24.63
N PRO A 363 6.93 17.71 -25.86
CA PRO A 363 7.20 16.30 -26.21
C PRO A 363 8.27 15.64 -25.32
N GLU A 364 9.33 16.38 -25.00
CA GLU A 364 10.42 15.95 -24.12
C GLU A 364 9.95 15.71 -22.68
N ASP A 365 9.04 16.53 -22.17
CA ASP A 365 8.49 16.43 -20.81
C ASP A 365 7.46 15.32 -20.71
N ARG A 366 6.71 15.09 -21.79
CA ARG A 366 5.83 13.92 -21.94
C ARG A 366 6.64 12.61 -21.94
N ALA A 367 7.80 12.60 -22.59
CA ALA A 367 8.68 11.43 -22.62
C ALA A 367 9.44 11.18 -21.29
N THR A 368 9.52 12.19 -20.42
CA THR A 368 10.32 12.17 -19.18
C THR A 368 9.50 12.53 -17.93
N LEU A 369 9.46 13.80 -17.52
CA LEU A 369 8.96 14.27 -16.23
C LEU A 369 7.50 13.89 -15.95
N PHE A 370 6.63 13.95 -16.95
CA PHE A 370 5.19 13.76 -16.77
C PHE A 370 4.72 12.34 -16.97
N ARG A 371 5.61 11.42 -17.38
CA ARG A 371 5.23 10.06 -17.79
C ARG A 371 4.47 9.29 -16.70
N SER A 372 4.75 9.56 -15.42
CA SER A 372 4.07 8.98 -14.26
C SER A 372 2.58 9.38 -14.13
N VAL A 373 2.16 10.46 -14.79
CA VAL A 373 0.81 11.03 -14.67
C VAL A 373 0.05 11.11 -15.99
N LEU A 374 0.58 10.53 -17.06
CA LEU A 374 -0.07 10.50 -18.36
C LEU A 374 -1.16 9.42 -18.42
N PRO A 375 -2.39 9.76 -18.80
CA PRO A 375 -3.48 8.81 -18.98
C PRO A 375 -3.13 7.69 -19.96
N SER A 376 -2.45 8.01 -21.07
CA SER A 376 -2.05 7.04 -22.11
C SER A 376 -1.02 6.01 -21.64
N HIS A 377 -0.24 6.33 -20.60
CA HIS A 377 0.81 5.47 -20.05
C HIS A 377 0.43 4.83 -18.71
N ARG A 378 -0.72 5.21 -18.12
CA ARG A 378 -1.14 4.81 -16.76
C ARG A 378 -0.97 3.30 -16.46
N PRO A 379 -1.28 2.35 -17.36
CA PRO A 379 -1.10 0.92 -17.08
C PRO A 379 0.35 0.48 -16.84
N ASN A 380 1.32 1.13 -17.47
CA ASN A 380 2.74 0.74 -17.45
C ASN A 380 3.66 1.80 -16.84
N ALA A 381 3.12 2.94 -16.42
CA ALA A 381 3.89 4.10 -16.00
C ALA A 381 4.90 3.80 -14.89
N HIS A 382 4.59 2.88 -13.97
CA HIS A 382 5.52 2.48 -12.90
C HIS A 382 6.77 1.77 -13.44
N THR A 383 6.64 0.96 -14.49
CA THR A 383 7.74 0.21 -15.09
C THR A 383 8.53 1.14 -15.99
N GLU A 384 7.86 1.91 -16.85
CA GLU A 384 8.54 2.85 -17.75
C GLU A 384 9.36 3.91 -17.01
N VAL A 385 8.79 4.49 -15.93
CA VAL A 385 9.53 5.44 -15.08
C VAL A 385 10.58 4.71 -14.25
N GLY A 386 10.29 3.49 -13.78
CA GLY A 386 11.24 2.67 -13.03
C GLY A 386 12.51 2.37 -13.83
N ASP A 387 12.35 1.92 -15.08
CA ASP A 387 13.45 1.62 -16.00
C ASP A 387 14.28 2.88 -16.30
N LEU A 388 13.60 4.00 -16.57
CA LEU A 388 14.27 5.29 -16.81
C LEU A 388 15.13 5.70 -15.61
N LEU A 389 14.60 5.58 -14.39
CA LEU A 389 15.31 5.91 -13.15
C LEU A 389 16.46 4.93 -12.88
N THR A 390 16.26 3.64 -13.08
CA THR A 390 17.29 2.59 -12.97
C THR A 390 18.48 2.90 -13.87
N HIS A 391 18.23 3.21 -15.15
CA HIS A 391 19.27 3.56 -16.11
C HIS A 391 19.98 4.87 -15.78
N ARG A 392 19.28 5.83 -15.16
CA ARG A 392 19.89 7.07 -14.69
C ARG A 392 20.79 6.82 -13.48
N PHE A 393 20.27 6.15 -12.46
CA PHE A 393 21.01 5.87 -11.23
C PHE A 393 22.25 5.01 -11.45
N ALA A 394 22.22 4.09 -12.43
CA ALA A 394 23.38 3.29 -12.82
C ALA A 394 24.56 4.12 -13.36
N ARG A 395 24.31 5.36 -13.81
CA ARG A 395 25.32 6.23 -14.45
C ARG A 395 25.64 7.48 -13.62
N LEU A 396 25.00 7.66 -12.46
CA LEU A 396 25.27 8.79 -11.58
C LEU A 396 26.51 8.55 -10.74
N ASP A 397 27.35 9.57 -10.65
CA ASP A 397 28.35 9.69 -9.58
C ASP A 397 27.63 10.23 -8.33
N ALA A 398 27.77 9.54 -7.19
CA ALA A 398 27.17 9.91 -5.91
C ALA A 398 27.55 11.32 -5.43
N GLN A 399 28.70 11.84 -5.88
CA GLN A 399 29.20 13.18 -5.53
C GLN A 399 28.83 14.26 -6.56
N ALA A 400 28.25 13.88 -7.70
CA ALA A 400 27.84 14.84 -8.72
C ALA A 400 26.71 15.76 -8.21
N PRO A 401 26.66 17.03 -8.69
CA PRO A 401 25.58 17.94 -8.36
C PRO A 401 24.23 17.42 -8.84
N LEU A 402 23.14 17.98 -8.28
CA LEU A 402 21.79 17.67 -8.72
C LEU A 402 21.51 18.26 -10.11
N ASP A 403 20.96 17.42 -10.99
CA ASP A 403 20.55 17.77 -12.35
C ASP A 403 19.54 18.91 -12.40
N ASP A 404 19.54 19.67 -13.50
CA ASP A 404 18.52 20.68 -13.79
C ASP A 404 17.44 20.07 -14.69
N PHE A 405 16.23 19.91 -14.15
CA PHE A 405 15.13 19.25 -14.85
C PHE A 405 14.07 20.22 -15.37
N PHE A 406 13.92 21.40 -14.76
CA PHE A 406 12.86 22.33 -15.11
C PHE A 406 13.39 23.76 -15.16
N ALA A 407 13.21 24.43 -16.31
CA ALA A 407 13.69 25.80 -16.51
C ALA A 407 12.72 26.80 -15.87
N LEU A 408 13.22 27.72 -15.05
CA LEU A 408 12.39 28.79 -14.46
C LEU A 408 12.33 30.03 -15.34
N ASP A 409 13.34 30.23 -16.19
CA ASP A 409 13.38 31.27 -17.20
C ASP A 409 13.92 30.75 -18.54
N SER A 410 13.86 31.58 -19.58
CA SER A 410 14.36 31.21 -20.90
C SER A 410 15.89 31.06 -20.97
N ALA A 411 16.63 31.61 -20.01
CA ALA A 411 18.09 31.52 -19.95
C ALA A 411 18.55 30.16 -19.41
N ASP A 412 17.77 29.51 -18.55
CA ASP A 412 18.03 28.16 -18.04
C ASP A 412 17.81 27.05 -19.08
N TRP A 413 16.99 27.33 -20.10
CA TRP A 413 16.52 26.32 -21.05
C TRP A 413 17.63 25.50 -21.73
N PRO A 414 18.74 26.08 -22.24
CA PRO A 414 19.77 25.29 -22.94
C PRO A 414 20.38 24.19 -22.06
N ARG A 415 20.64 24.50 -20.78
CA ARG A 415 21.20 23.55 -19.79
C ARG A 415 20.19 22.45 -19.43
N VAL A 416 18.94 22.82 -19.20
CA VAL A 416 17.85 21.87 -18.91
C VAL A 416 17.60 20.95 -20.11
N ALA A 417 17.54 21.50 -21.32
CA ALA A 417 17.37 20.74 -22.55
C ALA A 417 18.51 19.75 -22.77
N GLN A 418 19.76 20.17 -22.54
CA GLN A 418 20.91 19.26 -22.64
C GLN A 418 20.82 18.08 -21.66
N THR A 419 20.40 18.35 -20.42
CA THR A 419 20.18 17.32 -19.39
C THR A 419 19.11 16.32 -19.83
N LYS A 420 17.95 16.81 -20.31
CA LYS A 420 16.85 15.96 -20.81
C LYS A 420 17.27 15.15 -22.03
N ILE A 421 17.97 15.75 -22.98
CA ILE A 421 18.48 15.07 -24.19
C ILE A 421 19.46 13.96 -23.81
N SER A 422 20.37 14.19 -22.85
CA SER A 422 21.28 13.15 -22.35
C SER A 422 20.49 11.99 -21.77
N LEU A 423 19.56 12.28 -20.85
CA LEU A 423 18.73 11.26 -20.20
C LEU A 423 17.97 10.41 -21.22
N MET A 424 17.29 11.05 -22.17
CA MET A 424 16.53 10.35 -23.22
C MET A 424 17.45 9.52 -24.11
N ASN A 425 18.58 10.08 -24.55
CA ASN A 425 19.53 9.36 -25.40
C ASN A 425 20.11 8.13 -24.69
N ASP A 426 20.53 8.27 -23.44
CA ASP A 426 21.15 7.18 -22.68
C ASP A 426 20.17 6.04 -22.43
N PHE A 427 18.90 6.36 -22.19
CA PHE A 427 17.85 5.38 -21.97
C PHE A 427 17.39 4.70 -23.28
N PHE A 428 16.91 5.47 -24.25
CA PHE A 428 16.31 4.90 -25.46
C PHE A 428 17.35 4.20 -26.35
N LYS A 429 18.59 4.69 -26.43
CA LYS A 429 19.65 4.00 -27.19
C LYS A 429 20.00 2.66 -26.54
N CYS A 430 20.04 2.60 -25.21
CA CYS A 430 20.31 1.36 -24.49
C CYS A 430 19.22 0.31 -24.78
N LEU A 431 17.94 0.67 -24.60
CA LEU A 431 16.81 -0.22 -24.86
C LEU A 431 16.74 -0.67 -26.33
N GLN A 432 16.90 0.26 -27.26
CA GLN A 432 16.87 -0.07 -28.69
C GLN A 432 18.01 -1.04 -29.03
N ARG A 433 19.22 -0.76 -28.53
CA ARG A 433 20.39 -1.59 -28.83
C ARG A 433 20.27 -2.99 -28.26
N GLU A 434 19.72 -3.12 -27.06
CA GLU A 434 19.43 -4.40 -26.44
C GLU A 434 18.44 -5.22 -27.29
N PHE A 435 17.32 -4.62 -27.71
CA PHE A 435 16.32 -5.27 -28.54
C PHE A 435 16.91 -5.73 -29.89
N GLU A 436 17.72 -4.88 -30.53
CA GLU A 436 18.43 -5.21 -31.77
C GLU A 436 19.36 -6.43 -31.59
N LEU A 437 20.15 -6.45 -30.51
CA LEU A 437 21.05 -7.57 -30.23
C LEU A 437 20.29 -8.88 -29.99
N ARG A 438 19.16 -8.83 -29.26
CA ARG A 438 18.30 -9.99 -29.04
C ARG A 438 17.77 -10.59 -30.35
N ASP A 439 17.31 -9.76 -31.30
CA ASP A 439 16.88 -10.27 -32.61
C ASP A 439 18.06 -10.81 -33.42
N LEU A 440 19.21 -10.14 -33.41
CA LEU A 440 20.40 -10.55 -34.16
C LEU A 440 20.99 -11.88 -33.67
N PHE A 441 20.91 -12.19 -32.37
CA PHE A 441 21.37 -13.48 -31.81
C PHE A 441 20.66 -14.69 -32.43
N ARG A 442 19.47 -14.50 -33.01
CA ARG A 442 18.73 -15.57 -33.69
C ARG A 442 19.34 -15.95 -35.05
N ARG A 443 20.13 -15.06 -35.66
CA ARG A 443 20.67 -15.21 -37.03
C ARG A 443 22.19 -15.19 -37.09
N HIS A 444 22.85 -14.68 -36.05
CA HIS A 444 24.29 -14.45 -36.01
C HIS A 444 24.91 -14.94 -34.71
N SER A 445 26.23 -15.10 -34.70
CA SER A 445 26.99 -15.53 -33.51
C SER A 445 26.90 -14.47 -32.40
N PRO A 446 26.34 -14.81 -31.22
CA PRO A 446 26.24 -13.86 -30.10
C PRO A 446 27.60 -13.34 -29.66
N TRP A 447 28.59 -14.22 -29.55
CA TRP A 447 29.96 -13.86 -29.17
C TRP A 447 30.54 -12.77 -30.08
N ARG A 448 30.44 -12.94 -31.42
CA ARG A 448 30.98 -11.95 -32.37
C ARG A 448 30.30 -10.59 -32.26
N LEU A 449 28.98 -10.57 -32.08
CA LEU A 449 28.22 -9.32 -31.94
C LEU A 449 28.59 -8.58 -30.65
N LEU A 450 28.74 -9.32 -29.56
CA LEU A 450 29.09 -8.76 -28.25
C LEU A 450 30.51 -8.20 -28.19
N GLN A 451 31.45 -8.69 -29.01
CA GLN A 451 32.81 -8.11 -29.09
C GLN A 451 32.81 -6.64 -29.51
N THR A 452 31.81 -6.21 -30.29
CA THR A 452 31.66 -4.81 -30.70
C THR A 452 30.82 -3.97 -29.73
N GLU A 453 30.16 -4.61 -28.76
CA GLU A 453 29.32 -3.92 -27.79
C GLU A 453 30.18 -3.37 -26.64
N ALA A 454 29.94 -2.11 -26.27
CA ALA A 454 30.74 -1.38 -25.30
C ALA A 454 29.93 -0.87 -24.11
N ASP A 455 28.60 -0.85 -24.19
CA ASP A 455 27.74 -0.42 -23.09
C ASP A 455 27.55 -1.57 -22.08
N TYR A 456 28.07 -1.36 -20.87
CA TYR A 456 27.97 -2.32 -19.77
C TYR A 456 26.52 -2.68 -19.43
N LEU A 457 25.60 -1.70 -19.44
CA LEU A 457 24.20 -1.93 -19.10
C LEU A 457 23.50 -2.76 -20.16
N VAL A 458 23.73 -2.49 -21.43
CA VAL A 458 23.19 -3.32 -22.54
C VAL A 458 23.61 -4.78 -22.35
N VAL A 459 24.90 -5.02 -22.10
CA VAL A 459 25.41 -6.39 -21.91
C VAL A 459 24.88 -7.02 -20.61
N SER A 460 24.68 -6.24 -19.55
CA SER A 460 24.14 -6.74 -18.28
C SER A 460 22.70 -7.24 -18.41
N GLN A 461 21.85 -6.53 -19.16
CA GLN A 461 20.47 -6.93 -19.41
C GLN A 461 20.42 -8.23 -20.23
N LEU A 462 21.27 -8.34 -21.26
CA LEU A 462 21.41 -9.59 -22.02
C LEU A 462 21.89 -10.75 -21.14
N ALA A 463 22.83 -10.51 -20.21
CA ALA A 463 23.37 -11.54 -19.32
C ALA A 463 22.34 -12.06 -18.29
N LEU A 464 21.35 -11.23 -17.93
CA LEU A 464 20.25 -11.58 -17.03
C LEU A 464 19.02 -12.15 -17.77
N SER A 465 19.02 -12.10 -19.11
CA SER A 465 17.82 -12.44 -19.86
C SER A 465 17.62 -13.95 -20.03
N ASP A 466 16.39 -14.41 -19.76
CA ASP A 466 15.99 -15.80 -19.97
C ASP A 466 15.52 -16.12 -21.39
N ASP A 467 15.31 -15.11 -22.23
CA ASP A 467 14.84 -15.26 -23.62
C ASP A 467 15.95 -15.56 -24.64
N ILE A 468 17.23 -15.55 -24.23
CA ILE A 468 18.37 -15.88 -25.07
C ILE A 468 18.96 -17.26 -24.74
N SER A 469 19.63 -17.87 -25.72
CA SER A 469 20.27 -19.17 -25.54
C SER A 469 21.35 -19.16 -24.43
N PRO A 470 21.59 -20.27 -23.72
CA PRO A 470 22.65 -20.35 -22.69
C PRO A 470 24.03 -19.92 -23.20
N LYS A 471 24.39 -20.28 -24.45
CA LYS A 471 25.65 -19.85 -25.08
C LYS A 471 25.74 -18.34 -25.29
N ALA A 472 24.62 -17.69 -25.63
CA ALA A 472 24.56 -16.24 -25.76
C ALA A 472 24.73 -15.56 -24.40
N ARG A 473 24.12 -16.13 -23.36
CA ARG A 473 24.23 -15.65 -21.99
C ARG A 473 25.64 -15.78 -21.43
N GLU A 474 26.32 -16.90 -21.67
CA GLU A 474 27.73 -17.09 -21.33
C GLU A 474 28.64 -16.08 -22.04
N ALA A 475 28.40 -15.83 -23.34
CA ALA A 475 29.14 -14.82 -24.09
C ALA A 475 28.88 -13.40 -23.53
N ALA A 476 27.65 -13.10 -23.13
CA ALA A 476 27.31 -11.83 -22.50
C ALA A 476 27.99 -11.68 -21.13
N LEU A 477 28.00 -12.72 -20.29
CA LEU A 477 28.72 -12.70 -19.00
C LEU A 477 30.22 -12.49 -19.17
N ALA A 478 30.84 -13.17 -20.13
CA ALA A 478 32.26 -12.98 -20.42
C ALA A 478 32.54 -11.54 -20.85
N ARG A 479 31.72 -11.00 -21.75
CA ARG A 479 31.84 -9.61 -22.19
C ARG A 479 31.58 -8.61 -21.06
N LEU A 480 30.63 -8.90 -20.18
CA LEU A 480 30.29 -8.04 -19.04
C LEU A 480 31.50 -7.87 -18.10
N ARG A 481 32.23 -8.96 -17.84
CA ARG A 481 33.47 -8.91 -17.06
C ARG A 481 34.58 -8.10 -17.75
N GLU A 482 34.71 -8.21 -19.07
CA GLU A 482 35.68 -7.39 -19.81
C GLU A 482 35.35 -5.89 -19.77
N LEU A 483 34.04 -5.55 -19.72
CA LEU A 483 33.56 -4.18 -19.69
C LEU A 483 33.57 -3.55 -18.28
N ALA A 484 33.66 -4.35 -17.22
CA ALA A 484 33.65 -3.85 -15.85
C ALA A 484 34.86 -2.94 -15.58
N LYS A 485 34.60 -1.67 -15.23
CA LYS A 485 35.65 -0.66 -15.00
C LYS A 485 35.76 -0.27 -13.53
N SER A 486 34.68 -0.38 -12.77
CA SER A 486 34.62 -0.08 -11.35
C SER A 486 34.56 -1.37 -10.50
N PRO A 487 34.89 -1.30 -9.20
CA PRO A 487 34.60 -2.37 -8.25
C PRO A 487 33.12 -2.79 -8.24
N GLU A 488 32.20 -1.84 -8.40
CA GLU A 488 30.75 -2.04 -8.43
C GLU A 488 30.32 -2.80 -9.69
N ASP A 489 30.87 -2.46 -10.86
CA ASP A 489 30.64 -3.20 -12.12
C ASP A 489 31.15 -4.63 -12.01
N THR A 490 32.32 -4.80 -11.39
CA THR A 490 32.92 -6.13 -11.20
C THR A 490 32.01 -7.01 -10.36
N VAL A 491 31.50 -6.47 -9.24
CA VAL A 491 30.55 -7.17 -8.38
C VAL A 491 29.21 -7.40 -9.09
N GLY A 492 28.72 -6.44 -9.88
CA GLY A 492 27.51 -6.61 -10.69
C GLY A 492 27.64 -7.77 -11.69
N ALA A 493 28.78 -7.87 -12.38
CA ALA A 493 29.06 -8.98 -13.29
C ALA A 493 29.13 -10.33 -12.55
N ILE A 494 29.66 -10.33 -11.32
CA ILE A 494 29.65 -11.52 -10.44
C ILE A 494 28.21 -11.89 -10.04
N VAL A 495 27.38 -10.93 -9.65
CA VAL A 495 25.97 -11.15 -9.30
C VAL A 495 25.20 -11.78 -10.47
N CYS A 496 25.39 -11.29 -11.70
CA CYS A 496 24.80 -11.90 -12.90
C CYS A 496 25.30 -13.35 -13.12
N ALA A 497 26.59 -13.60 -12.91
CA ALA A 497 27.17 -14.94 -13.03
C ALA A 497 26.65 -15.90 -11.96
N LEU A 498 26.50 -15.44 -10.72
CA LEU A 498 25.91 -16.20 -9.61
C LEU A 498 24.46 -16.57 -9.89
N GLY A 499 23.65 -15.64 -10.41
CA GLY A 499 22.28 -15.92 -10.83
C GLY A 499 22.19 -17.07 -11.82
N ASN A 500 23.05 -17.06 -12.84
CA ASN A 500 23.09 -18.11 -13.86
C ASN A 500 23.60 -19.47 -13.35
N LEU A 501 24.44 -19.50 -12.31
CA LEU A 501 24.98 -20.74 -11.74
C LEU A 501 24.09 -21.34 -10.64
N ILE A 502 23.45 -20.51 -9.83
CA ILE A 502 22.68 -20.94 -8.66
C ILE A 502 21.22 -21.22 -9.02
N ASN A 503 20.59 -20.35 -9.82
CA ASN A 503 19.16 -20.45 -10.09
C ASN A 503 18.82 -21.47 -11.19
N CYS A 504 19.81 -21.92 -11.98
CA CYS A 504 19.59 -22.92 -13.02
C CYS A 504 19.13 -24.28 -12.45
N ASP A 505 18.52 -25.09 -13.31
CA ASP A 505 18.03 -26.41 -12.93
C ASP A 505 19.19 -27.35 -12.61
N ILE A 506 18.91 -28.33 -11.74
CA ILE A 506 19.91 -29.28 -11.27
C ILE A 506 20.56 -30.04 -12.46
N SER A 507 19.79 -30.29 -13.53
CA SER A 507 20.28 -30.93 -14.76
C SER A 507 21.33 -30.11 -15.52
N ASP A 508 21.27 -28.78 -15.38
CA ASP A 508 22.09 -27.85 -16.15
C ASP A 508 23.34 -27.39 -15.39
N ARG A 509 23.47 -27.80 -14.12
CA ARG A 509 24.59 -27.41 -13.26
C ARG A 509 25.90 -28.07 -13.68
N PRO A 510 26.99 -27.29 -13.83
CA PRO A 510 28.30 -27.87 -14.06
C PRO A 510 28.78 -28.64 -12.83
N ARG A 511 29.66 -29.64 -13.02
CA ARG A 511 30.13 -30.51 -11.93
C ARG A 511 30.90 -29.78 -10.83
N ASP A 512 31.54 -28.67 -11.18
CA ASP A 512 32.35 -27.81 -10.31
C ASP A 512 31.57 -26.56 -9.81
N VAL A 513 30.24 -26.55 -9.95
CA VAL A 513 29.39 -25.39 -9.63
C VAL A 513 29.62 -24.86 -8.22
N GLU A 514 29.80 -25.73 -7.22
CA GLU A 514 30.03 -25.32 -5.83
C GLU A 514 31.30 -24.48 -5.69
N GLN A 515 32.40 -24.94 -6.29
CA GLN A 515 33.70 -24.28 -6.23
C GLN A 515 33.66 -22.94 -6.96
N ARG A 516 32.99 -22.89 -8.12
CA ARG A 516 32.79 -21.66 -8.90
C ARG A 516 31.98 -20.64 -8.12
N VAL A 517 30.89 -21.06 -7.49
CA VAL A 517 30.03 -20.18 -6.67
C VAL A 517 30.80 -19.64 -5.46
N GLU A 518 31.51 -20.48 -4.71
CA GLU A 518 32.30 -20.02 -3.56
C GLU A 518 33.37 -19.01 -3.99
N MET A 519 34.13 -19.31 -5.05
CA MET A 519 35.16 -18.40 -5.56
C MET A 519 34.59 -17.03 -5.93
N LEU A 520 33.43 -16.99 -6.57
CA LEU A 520 32.75 -15.75 -6.96
C LEU A 520 32.22 -14.97 -5.76
N LEU A 521 31.62 -15.65 -4.78
CA LEU A 521 31.16 -15.01 -3.55
C LEU A 521 32.35 -14.40 -2.79
N GLU A 522 33.46 -15.13 -2.63
CA GLU A 522 34.65 -14.62 -1.98
C GLU A 522 35.30 -13.45 -2.73
N GLU A 523 35.31 -13.49 -4.07
CA GLU A 523 35.79 -12.39 -4.91
C GLU A 523 34.93 -11.13 -4.69
N ALA A 524 33.61 -11.28 -4.70
CA ALA A 524 32.68 -10.17 -4.46
C ALA A 524 32.77 -9.62 -3.03
N GLU A 525 32.90 -10.48 -2.01
CA GLU A 525 33.02 -10.09 -0.59
C GLU A 525 34.32 -9.33 -0.30
N ARG A 526 35.40 -9.58 -1.06
CA ARG A 526 36.67 -8.83 -0.95
C ARG A 526 36.68 -7.51 -1.73
N SER A 527 35.72 -7.31 -2.64
CA SER A 527 35.66 -6.10 -3.47
C SER A 527 35.13 -4.89 -2.69
N PRO A 528 35.71 -3.69 -2.88
CA PRO A 528 35.14 -2.44 -2.36
C PRO A 528 33.68 -2.19 -2.82
N GLY A 529 33.28 -2.73 -3.98
CA GLY A 529 31.93 -2.58 -4.53
C GLY A 529 30.87 -3.47 -3.87
N HIS A 530 31.24 -4.28 -2.86
CA HIS A 530 30.34 -5.22 -2.17
C HIS A 530 29.07 -4.54 -1.62
N ALA A 531 29.22 -3.39 -0.97
CA ALA A 531 28.12 -2.72 -0.26
C ALA A 531 26.97 -2.33 -1.20
N THR A 532 27.26 -1.93 -2.44
CA THR A 532 26.25 -1.58 -3.46
C THR A 532 25.42 -2.78 -3.90
N TRP A 533 25.91 -4.00 -3.71
CA TRP A 533 25.28 -5.25 -4.10
C TRP A 533 25.02 -6.19 -2.91
N ALA A 534 25.00 -5.66 -1.68
CA ALA A 534 24.94 -6.46 -0.46
C ALA A 534 23.73 -7.40 -0.42
N LEU A 535 22.54 -6.92 -0.78
CA LEU A 535 21.32 -7.73 -0.76
C LEU A 535 21.39 -8.96 -1.69
N PRO A 536 21.63 -8.82 -3.01
CA PRO A 536 21.72 -9.99 -3.89
C PRO A 536 22.87 -10.92 -3.52
N LEU A 537 24.01 -10.40 -3.04
CA LEU A 537 25.11 -11.25 -2.58
C LEU A 537 24.73 -12.08 -1.35
N LEU A 538 24.07 -11.48 -0.35
CA LEU A 538 23.55 -12.19 0.81
C LEU A 538 22.50 -13.23 0.42
N GLN A 539 21.62 -12.90 -0.54
CA GLN A 539 20.65 -13.85 -1.09
C GLN A 539 21.33 -15.05 -1.76
N TYR A 540 22.35 -14.81 -2.58
CA TYR A 540 23.10 -15.89 -3.24
C TYR A 540 23.95 -16.70 -2.25
N ARG A 541 24.54 -16.07 -1.23
CA ARG A 541 25.20 -16.76 -0.11
C ARG A 541 24.22 -17.66 0.64
N ALA A 542 23.01 -17.19 0.88
CA ALA A 542 21.95 -17.98 1.51
C ALA A 542 21.54 -19.19 0.64
N LYS A 543 21.32 -18.99 -0.66
CA LYS A 543 21.03 -20.07 -1.61
C LYS A 543 22.18 -21.07 -1.72
N HIS A 544 23.42 -20.60 -1.64
CA HIS A 544 24.61 -21.44 -1.58
C HIS A 544 24.62 -22.32 -0.30
N CYS A 545 24.27 -21.75 0.86
CA CYS A 545 24.05 -22.52 2.10
C CYS A 545 22.92 -23.55 1.96
N LEU A 546 21.79 -23.20 1.32
CA LEU A 546 20.71 -24.16 1.03
C LEU A 546 21.23 -25.34 0.19
N ALA A 547 22.00 -25.07 -0.86
CA ALA A 547 22.58 -26.10 -1.73
C ALA A 547 23.56 -27.04 -1.00
N ARG A 548 24.10 -26.61 0.15
CA ARG A 548 24.95 -27.39 1.07
C ARG A 548 24.20 -28.00 2.26
N ASN A 549 22.87 -28.00 2.26
CA ASN A 549 22.01 -28.48 3.35
C ASN A 549 22.11 -27.67 4.67
N GLN A 550 22.51 -26.40 4.61
CA GLN A 550 22.70 -25.51 5.76
C GLN A 550 21.51 -24.53 5.93
N PHE A 551 20.32 -25.06 6.24
CA PHE A 551 19.07 -24.28 6.22
C PHE A 551 19.01 -23.16 7.29
N ASP A 552 19.50 -23.41 8.50
CA ASP A 552 19.49 -22.38 9.55
C ASP A 552 20.40 -21.19 9.24
N GLU A 553 21.55 -21.44 8.61
CA GLU A 553 22.46 -20.37 8.20
C GLU A 553 21.90 -19.59 7.01
N ALA A 554 21.30 -20.30 6.04
CA ALA A 554 20.58 -19.67 4.95
C ALA A 554 19.47 -18.73 5.46
N ALA A 555 18.68 -19.15 6.46
CA ALA A 555 17.64 -18.30 7.05
C ALA A 555 18.20 -17.01 7.68
N LYS A 556 19.36 -17.08 8.34
CA LYS A 556 20.02 -15.88 8.89
C LYS A 556 20.48 -14.93 7.78
N LEU A 557 21.09 -15.48 6.73
CA LEU A 557 21.58 -14.70 5.59
C LEU A 557 20.45 -14.07 4.78
N PHE A 558 19.35 -14.79 4.53
CA PHE A 558 18.16 -14.18 3.91
C PHE A 558 17.56 -13.07 4.78
N LYS A 559 17.54 -13.25 6.11
CA LYS A 559 17.10 -12.17 7.02
C LYS A 559 18.01 -10.94 6.91
N GLN A 560 19.32 -11.12 6.87
CA GLN A 560 20.27 -10.03 6.65
C GLN A 560 20.05 -9.36 5.28
N ALA A 561 19.81 -10.13 4.22
CA ALA A 561 19.48 -9.60 2.90
C ALA A 561 18.24 -8.71 2.94
N VAL A 562 17.17 -9.18 3.60
CA VAL A 562 15.94 -8.40 3.82
C VAL A 562 16.22 -7.11 4.60
N ASP A 563 17.06 -7.16 5.64
CA ASP A 563 17.43 -5.98 6.43
C ASP A 563 18.19 -4.94 5.57
N CYS A 564 19.11 -5.40 4.71
CA CYS A 564 19.84 -4.55 3.76
C CYS A 564 18.92 -3.92 2.70
N GLY A 565 17.79 -4.54 2.37
CA GLY A 565 16.82 -4.03 1.39
C GLY A 565 16.16 -2.71 1.78
N PHE A 566 16.27 -2.30 3.03
CA PHE A 566 15.81 -0.99 3.51
C PHE A 566 16.90 0.09 3.45
N GLU A 567 18.11 -0.21 2.95
CA GLU A 567 19.21 0.76 2.85
C GLU A 567 19.38 1.36 1.45
N ARG A 568 19.07 0.56 0.42
CA ARG A 568 19.06 0.91 -1.01
C ARG A 568 17.93 0.17 -1.72
N ASN A 569 17.51 0.65 -2.90
CA ASN A 569 16.47 -0.01 -3.68
C ASN A 569 17.09 -1.00 -4.68
N PHE A 570 16.59 -2.24 -4.69
CA PHE A 570 17.12 -3.38 -5.47
C PHE A 570 16.05 -4.02 -6.37
N GLY A 571 15.13 -3.22 -6.90
CA GLY A 571 13.97 -3.71 -7.64
C GLY A 571 13.16 -4.76 -6.85
N SER A 572 12.84 -5.89 -7.48
CA SER A 572 12.07 -7.00 -6.90
C SER A 572 12.82 -7.83 -5.85
N VAL A 573 14.15 -7.70 -5.76
CA VAL A 573 14.99 -8.71 -5.05
C VAL A 573 14.72 -8.74 -3.54
N ILE A 574 14.31 -7.63 -2.92
CA ILE A 574 13.88 -7.65 -1.50
C ILE A 574 12.64 -8.53 -1.29
N GLY A 575 11.70 -8.52 -2.24
CA GLY A 575 10.53 -9.38 -2.23
C GLY A 575 10.89 -10.85 -2.44
N GLU A 576 11.81 -11.13 -3.36
CA GLU A 576 12.34 -12.49 -3.58
C GLU A 576 13.08 -13.02 -2.36
N ALA A 577 13.94 -12.21 -1.73
CA ALA A 577 14.64 -12.57 -0.50
C ALA A 577 13.67 -12.79 0.67
N ALA A 578 12.59 -12.02 0.76
CA ALA A 578 11.54 -12.22 1.76
C ALA A 578 10.75 -13.52 1.51
N ARG A 579 10.43 -13.84 0.26
CA ARG A 579 9.82 -15.12 -0.13
C ARG A 579 10.74 -16.28 0.22
N ASP A 580 12.01 -16.21 -0.17
CA ASP A 580 13.00 -17.27 0.06
C ASP A 580 13.27 -17.44 1.58
N LEU A 581 13.28 -16.34 2.35
CA LEU A 581 13.33 -16.37 3.81
C LEU A 581 12.11 -17.10 4.37
N PHE A 582 10.90 -16.72 3.93
CA PHE A 582 9.67 -17.33 4.44
C PHE A 582 9.65 -18.82 4.15
N ALA A 583 9.89 -19.21 2.89
CA ALA A 583 10.03 -20.59 2.43
C ALA A 583 10.99 -21.38 3.33
N THR A 584 12.18 -20.84 3.58
CA THR A 584 13.21 -21.49 4.42
C THR A 584 12.76 -21.63 5.88
N LEU A 585 12.06 -20.63 6.42
CA LEU A 585 11.57 -20.65 7.80
C LEU A 585 10.46 -21.68 8.02
N VAL A 586 9.66 -22.00 6.98
CA VAL A 586 8.51 -22.93 7.07
C VAL A 586 8.70 -24.27 6.36
N ALA A 587 9.83 -24.50 5.68
CA ALA A 587 10.10 -25.70 4.88
C ALA A 587 9.85 -27.03 5.64
N ASP A 588 10.27 -27.07 6.91
CA ASP A 588 10.18 -28.21 7.82
C ASP A 588 9.67 -27.78 9.22
N ARG A 589 8.91 -26.69 9.28
CA ARG A 589 8.46 -26.10 10.54
C ARG A 589 7.03 -25.60 10.41
N ARG A 590 6.28 -25.70 11.51
CA ARG A 590 4.95 -25.10 11.64
C ARG A 590 5.01 -23.58 11.43
N LEU A 591 3.96 -23.03 10.82
CA LEU A 591 3.76 -21.59 10.77
C LEU A 591 3.62 -21.02 12.20
N MET A 592 4.44 -20.04 12.53
CA MET A 592 4.34 -19.25 13.75
C MET A 592 4.12 -17.78 13.35
N PRO A 593 2.87 -17.29 13.27
CA PRO A 593 2.57 -15.98 12.70
C PRO A 593 3.43 -14.86 13.29
N SER A 594 3.53 -14.78 14.61
CA SER A 594 4.35 -13.77 15.32
C SER A 594 5.84 -13.74 14.96
N ARG A 595 6.38 -14.81 14.35
CA ARG A 595 7.78 -14.91 13.92
C ARG A 595 7.95 -14.82 12.41
N HIS A 596 6.91 -15.16 11.64
CA HIS A 596 6.98 -15.25 10.18
C HIS A 596 6.23 -14.12 9.47
N GLU A 597 5.60 -13.22 10.22
CA GLU A 597 4.81 -12.12 9.69
C GLU A 597 5.64 -11.12 8.90
N ARG A 598 6.85 -10.78 9.35
CA ARG A 598 7.69 -9.79 8.67
C ARG A 598 7.99 -10.13 7.20
N PRO A 599 8.52 -11.33 6.84
CA PRO A 599 8.71 -11.66 5.44
C PRO A 599 7.39 -11.71 4.64
N TYR A 600 6.30 -12.19 5.23
CA TYR A 600 4.97 -12.13 4.59
C TYR A 600 4.53 -10.69 4.29
N ARG A 601 4.72 -9.75 5.23
CA ARG A 601 4.38 -8.34 5.04
C ARG A 601 5.21 -7.67 3.97
N ILE A 602 6.50 -8.01 3.88
CA ILE A 602 7.36 -7.52 2.80
C ILE A 602 6.88 -8.08 1.46
N MET A 603 6.57 -9.38 1.38
CA MET A 603 6.01 -9.99 0.17
C MET A 603 4.71 -9.31 -0.28
N LEU A 604 3.83 -8.96 0.66
CA LEU A 604 2.64 -8.15 0.38
C LEU A 604 3.07 -6.81 -0.23
N MET A 605 3.93 -6.05 0.44
CA MET A 605 4.38 -4.72 -0.01
C MET A 605 5.03 -4.77 -1.41
N THR A 606 5.78 -5.82 -1.72
CA THR A 606 6.51 -5.99 -2.97
C THR A 606 5.75 -6.80 -4.02
N ASN A 607 4.44 -6.98 -3.86
CA ASN A 607 3.56 -7.66 -4.82
C ASN A 607 4.05 -9.07 -5.23
N MET A 608 4.69 -9.79 -4.30
CA MET A 608 5.22 -11.15 -4.53
C MET A 608 4.18 -12.25 -4.32
N ILE A 609 2.95 -11.88 -3.99
CA ILE A 609 1.86 -12.79 -3.70
C ILE A 609 0.84 -12.69 -4.82
N ASN A 610 0.53 -13.83 -5.44
CA ASN A 610 -0.52 -13.92 -6.46
C ASN A 610 -1.88 -13.93 -5.76
N GLY A 611 -2.78 -13.02 -6.14
CA GLY A 611 -4.12 -12.88 -5.56
C GLY A 611 -4.36 -11.50 -4.94
N ASP A 612 -5.53 -11.28 -4.36
CA ASP A 612 -5.86 -10.02 -3.68
C ASP A 612 -5.04 -9.88 -2.39
N PRO A 613 -4.10 -8.90 -2.31
CA PRO A 613 -3.27 -8.70 -1.14
C PRO A 613 -4.06 -8.35 0.13
N MET A 614 -5.31 -7.88 -0.01
CA MET A 614 -6.18 -7.54 1.12
C MET A 614 -6.87 -8.77 1.73
N ASN A 615 -6.92 -9.89 1.00
CA ASN A 615 -7.70 -11.06 1.40
C ASN A 615 -6.87 -12.35 1.55
N ILE A 616 -5.62 -12.37 1.08
CA ILE A 616 -4.77 -13.57 1.19
C ILE A 616 -4.14 -13.70 2.57
N SER A 617 -4.43 -14.82 3.25
CA SER A 617 -3.91 -15.05 4.60
C SER A 617 -2.44 -15.47 4.61
N ILE A 618 -1.70 -15.10 5.66
CA ILE A 618 -0.32 -15.60 5.89
C ILE A 618 -0.25 -17.13 5.85
N ALA A 619 -1.33 -17.80 6.26
CA ALA A 619 -1.48 -19.24 6.24
C ALA A 619 -1.43 -19.80 4.80
N GLU A 620 -2.18 -19.23 3.87
CA GLU A 620 -2.17 -19.65 2.46
C GLU A 620 -0.81 -19.42 1.81
N VAL A 621 -0.21 -18.25 2.05
CA VAL A 621 1.14 -17.95 1.56
C VAL A 621 2.15 -18.92 2.14
N ALA A 622 2.11 -19.20 3.44
CA ALA A 622 3.01 -20.14 4.11
C ALA A 622 2.97 -21.53 3.47
N LYS A 623 1.76 -22.03 3.18
CA LYS A 623 1.57 -23.31 2.50
C LYS A 623 2.26 -23.30 1.13
N GLN A 624 1.99 -22.27 0.33
CA GLN A 624 2.57 -22.14 -1.01
C GLN A 624 4.10 -22.10 -0.96
N VAL A 625 4.68 -21.20 -0.16
CA VAL A 625 6.15 -21.05 -0.11
C VAL A 625 6.85 -22.26 0.51
N ALA A 626 6.19 -23.02 1.40
CA ALA A 626 6.72 -24.27 1.91
C ALA A 626 6.80 -25.35 0.83
N GLU A 627 5.81 -25.42 -0.07
CA GLU A 627 5.83 -26.31 -1.23
C GLU A 627 6.92 -25.86 -2.22
N ASP A 628 6.96 -24.56 -2.55
CA ASP A 628 7.96 -23.94 -3.45
C ASP A 628 9.40 -24.13 -2.94
N PHE A 629 9.61 -24.21 -1.62
CA PHE A 629 10.92 -24.49 -1.05
C PHE A 629 11.51 -25.78 -1.62
N TRP A 630 10.73 -26.86 -1.63
CA TRP A 630 11.21 -28.20 -1.99
C TRP A 630 11.22 -28.46 -3.49
N THR A 631 10.36 -27.75 -4.24
CA THR A 631 10.21 -27.92 -5.68
C THR A 631 11.15 -27.01 -6.48
N ASP A 632 11.38 -25.78 -6.02
CA ASP A 632 12.17 -24.79 -6.75
C ASP A 632 13.36 -24.24 -5.95
N LEU A 633 13.19 -23.75 -4.71
CA LEU A 633 14.29 -23.05 -4.03
C LEU A 633 15.46 -23.97 -3.60
N TYR A 634 15.17 -25.15 -3.04
CA TYR A 634 16.17 -26.10 -2.54
C TYR A 634 16.69 -27.01 -3.66
N LYS A 635 17.83 -26.62 -4.21
CA LYS A 635 18.56 -27.38 -5.24
C LYS A 635 19.96 -27.74 -4.69
N PRO A 636 20.20 -28.97 -4.15
CA PRO A 636 21.50 -29.36 -3.61
C PRO A 636 22.59 -29.45 -4.71
N TYR A 637 23.85 -29.24 -4.34
CA TYR A 637 24.97 -29.46 -5.25
C TYR A 637 25.25 -30.94 -5.51
N PRO A 638 25.91 -31.30 -6.63
CA PRO A 638 26.40 -32.65 -6.85
C PRO A 638 27.24 -33.14 -5.66
N GLY A 639 26.94 -34.34 -5.15
CA GLY A 639 27.64 -34.94 -4.00
C GLY A 639 26.98 -34.69 -2.64
N TYR A 640 26.01 -33.78 -2.54
CA TYR A 640 25.20 -33.60 -1.33
C TYR A 640 23.97 -34.50 -1.36
N GLU A 641 23.65 -35.12 -0.22
CA GLU A 641 22.43 -35.89 -0.06
C GLU A 641 21.20 -34.97 -0.16
N ARG A 642 20.26 -35.32 -1.05
CA ARG A 642 19.00 -34.58 -1.19
C ARG A 642 18.10 -34.87 0.00
N ARG A 643 17.89 -33.84 0.83
CA ARG A 643 16.92 -33.88 1.93
C ARG A 643 15.50 -33.92 1.40
N ARG A 644 14.60 -34.46 2.22
CA ARG A 644 13.17 -34.51 1.98
C ARG A 644 12.45 -33.81 3.15
N PRO A 645 11.22 -33.32 2.94
CA PRO A 645 10.44 -32.73 4.01
C PRO A 645 10.29 -33.70 5.20
N LEU A 646 10.41 -33.24 6.43
CA LEU A 646 10.20 -34.06 7.65
C LEU A 646 8.80 -34.68 7.68
N ILE A 647 7.81 -33.96 7.12
CA ILE A 647 6.45 -34.48 6.98
C ILE A 647 6.39 -35.71 6.07
N ALA A 648 7.34 -35.95 5.17
CA ALA A 648 7.34 -37.12 4.30
C ALA A 648 7.50 -38.42 5.11
N ASP A 649 8.39 -38.43 6.10
CA ASP A 649 8.58 -39.59 6.98
C ASP A 649 7.39 -39.77 7.92
N GLN A 650 6.89 -38.68 8.50
CA GLN A 650 5.68 -38.71 9.33
C GLN A 650 4.46 -39.19 8.52
N ALA A 651 4.33 -38.76 7.27
CA ALA A 651 3.29 -39.19 6.36
C ALA A 651 3.43 -40.67 5.98
N ALA A 652 4.65 -41.17 5.77
CA ALA A 652 4.89 -42.59 5.53
C ALA A 652 4.45 -43.44 6.73
N THR A 653 4.79 -43.03 7.96
CA THR A 653 4.34 -43.72 9.18
C THR A 653 2.83 -43.60 9.38
N ILE A 654 2.25 -42.41 9.24
CA ILE A 654 0.82 -42.19 9.50
C ILE A 654 -0.03 -42.84 8.42
N MET A 655 0.18 -42.51 7.15
CA MET A 655 -0.69 -42.98 6.05
C MET A 655 -0.27 -44.36 5.56
N GLY A 656 1.04 -44.61 5.42
CA GLY A 656 1.55 -45.88 4.90
C GLY A 656 1.21 -47.07 5.80
N ASP A 657 1.38 -46.93 7.11
CA ASP A 657 1.06 -48.03 8.04
C ASP A 657 -0.44 -48.23 8.21
N THR A 658 -1.22 -47.14 8.31
CA THR A 658 -2.62 -47.24 8.75
C THR A 658 -3.61 -47.45 7.61
N PHE A 659 -3.35 -46.94 6.40
CA PHE A 659 -4.37 -46.98 5.34
C PHE A 659 -4.70 -48.40 4.92
N ARG A 660 -3.69 -49.28 4.77
CA ARG A 660 -3.96 -50.70 4.50
C ARG A 660 -4.78 -51.36 5.62
N MET A 661 -4.48 -51.07 6.89
CA MET A 661 -5.24 -51.63 8.03
C MET A 661 -6.69 -51.16 8.01
N ILE A 662 -6.94 -49.89 7.68
CA ILE A 662 -8.28 -49.31 7.53
C ILE A 662 -9.02 -49.96 6.36
N ASP A 663 -8.33 -50.16 5.24
CA ASP A 663 -8.89 -50.74 4.02
C ASP A 663 -9.26 -52.21 4.20
N GLU A 664 -8.47 -52.96 4.97
CA GLU A 664 -8.68 -54.37 5.30
C GLU A 664 -9.57 -54.58 6.54
N GLU A 665 -10.00 -53.51 7.21
CA GLU A 665 -10.77 -53.53 8.47
C GLU A 665 -10.05 -54.25 9.63
N ASP A 666 -8.71 -54.22 9.65
CA ASP A 666 -7.87 -54.76 10.73
C ASP A 666 -7.77 -53.76 11.90
N TRP A 667 -8.88 -53.62 12.63
CA TRP A 667 -9.00 -52.68 13.76
C TRP A 667 -8.08 -53.02 14.93
N ASP A 668 -7.75 -54.29 15.15
CA ASP A 668 -6.85 -54.72 16.22
C ASP A 668 -5.41 -54.28 15.97
N SER A 669 -4.93 -54.42 14.74
CA SER A 669 -3.60 -53.91 14.38
C SER A 669 -3.56 -52.39 14.38
N LEU A 670 -4.63 -51.72 13.97
CA LEU A 670 -4.75 -50.27 14.07
C LEU A 670 -4.70 -49.79 15.53
N GLN A 671 -5.35 -50.50 16.46
CA GLN A 671 -5.29 -50.20 17.89
C GLN A 671 -3.86 -50.38 18.44
N ARG A 672 -3.18 -51.48 18.10
CA ARG A 672 -1.76 -51.69 18.46
C ARG A 672 -0.85 -50.59 17.91
N TRP A 673 -1.17 -50.07 16.73
CA TRP A 673 -0.45 -48.94 16.14
C TRP A 673 -0.67 -47.66 16.96
N PHE A 674 -1.90 -47.38 17.42
CA PHE A 674 -2.16 -46.25 18.33
C PHE A 674 -1.38 -46.36 19.64
N ASP A 675 -1.30 -47.55 20.23
CA ASP A 675 -0.58 -47.75 21.48
C ASP A 675 0.93 -47.50 21.29
N SER A 676 1.49 -48.04 20.20
CA SER A 676 2.92 -47.93 19.86
C SER A 676 3.35 -46.49 19.52
N ASN A 677 2.46 -45.71 18.90
CA ASN A 677 2.77 -44.35 18.43
C ASN A 677 2.26 -43.24 19.37
N SER A 678 1.62 -43.57 20.49
CA SER A 678 0.97 -42.61 21.38
C SER A 678 1.90 -41.48 21.83
N LYS A 679 3.13 -41.81 22.25
CA LYS A 679 4.12 -40.81 22.71
C LYS A 679 4.52 -39.80 21.63
N ALA A 680 4.53 -40.23 20.37
CA ALA A 680 4.95 -39.40 19.25
C ALA A 680 3.79 -38.54 18.70
N LEU A 681 2.56 -39.07 18.68
CA LEU A 681 1.46 -38.47 17.89
C LEU A 681 0.22 -38.06 18.69
N ARG A 682 -0.07 -38.66 19.86
CA ARG A 682 -1.34 -38.45 20.59
C ARG A 682 -1.64 -37.00 20.94
N ARG A 683 -0.63 -36.24 21.35
CA ARG A 683 -0.76 -34.83 21.81
C ARG A 683 0.09 -33.86 20.98
N LYS A 684 0.44 -34.24 19.75
CA LYS A 684 1.36 -33.47 18.92
C LYS A 684 0.78 -33.21 17.54
N GLN A 685 1.09 -32.03 17.03
CA GLN A 685 0.94 -31.70 15.62
C GLN A 685 2.15 -32.21 14.85
N THR A 686 1.97 -32.47 13.55
CA THR A 686 3.06 -32.80 12.64
C THR A 686 3.97 -31.59 12.40
N ASP A 687 5.16 -31.85 11.85
CA ASP A 687 6.14 -30.80 11.50
C ASP A 687 5.82 -30.11 10.17
N SER A 688 4.69 -30.47 9.54
CA SER A 688 4.16 -29.74 8.38
C SER A 688 3.98 -28.26 8.70
N VAL A 689 4.15 -27.39 7.69
CA VAL A 689 3.76 -25.97 7.78
C VAL A 689 2.33 -25.79 8.29
N ARG A 690 1.43 -26.74 7.96
CA ARG A 690 0.04 -26.74 8.40
C ARG A 690 -0.13 -27.10 9.87
N GLY A 691 0.83 -27.79 10.47
CA GLY A 691 0.73 -28.28 11.84
C GLY A 691 -0.50 -29.16 12.06
N ASP A 692 -0.90 -29.96 11.08
CA ASP A 692 -2.03 -30.87 11.23
C ASP A 692 -1.68 -31.97 12.24
N SER A 693 -2.62 -32.35 13.12
CA SER A 693 -2.56 -33.61 13.87
C SER A 693 -2.93 -34.80 12.97
N VAL A 694 -2.74 -36.03 13.43
CA VAL A 694 -3.17 -37.24 12.68
C VAL A 694 -4.66 -37.16 12.34
N LEU A 695 -5.49 -36.80 13.33
CA LEU A 695 -6.92 -36.58 13.19
C LEU A 695 -7.21 -35.49 12.16
N MET A 696 -6.55 -34.33 12.25
CA MET A 696 -6.79 -33.24 11.33
C MET A 696 -6.44 -33.63 9.88
N SER A 697 -5.34 -34.35 9.68
CA SER A 697 -4.96 -34.87 8.37
C SER A 697 -6.00 -35.87 7.83
N TRP A 698 -6.48 -36.79 8.67
CA TRP A 698 -7.51 -37.77 8.27
C TRP A 698 -8.85 -37.10 7.96
N LEU A 699 -9.26 -36.10 8.74
CA LEU A 699 -10.48 -35.33 8.51
C LEU A 699 -10.43 -34.56 7.19
N LYS A 700 -9.35 -33.82 6.94
CA LYS A 700 -9.18 -33.07 5.68
C LYS A 700 -9.20 -34.01 4.48
N LEU A 701 -8.48 -35.13 4.56
CA LEU A 701 -8.47 -36.13 3.49
C LEU A 701 -9.86 -36.76 3.25
N LEU A 702 -10.57 -37.11 4.33
CA LEU A 702 -11.93 -37.63 4.27
C LEU A 702 -12.85 -36.62 3.58
N ASN A 703 -12.90 -35.39 4.08
CA ASN A 703 -13.80 -34.35 3.58
C ASN A 703 -13.53 -34.00 2.12
N THR A 704 -12.27 -33.88 1.71
CA THR A 704 -11.91 -33.67 0.30
C THR A 704 -12.37 -34.83 -0.59
N SER A 705 -12.22 -36.07 -0.12
CA SER A 705 -12.68 -37.24 -0.89
C SER A 705 -14.20 -37.30 -0.98
N ASP A 706 -14.89 -37.03 0.13
CA ASP A 706 -16.35 -37.10 0.25
C ASP A 706 -17.05 -36.02 -0.59
N ALA A 707 -16.53 -34.78 -0.58
CA ALA A 707 -17.03 -33.67 -1.38
C ALA A 707 -16.95 -33.93 -2.90
N ASN A 708 -15.98 -34.75 -3.35
CA ASN A 708 -15.81 -35.11 -4.77
C ASN A 708 -16.72 -36.28 -5.22
N MET A 709 -17.37 -37.00 -4.28
CA MET A 709 -18.19 -38.17 -4.61
C MET A 709 -19.41 -37.88 -5.50
N PRO A 710 -20.18 -36.79 -5.31
CA PRO A 710 -21.30 -36.47 -6.20
C PRO A 710 -20.85 -36.26 -7.64
N LEU A 711 -19.76 -35.51 -7.84
CA LEU A 711 -19.18 -35.28 -9.17
C LEU A 711 -18.70 -36.58 -9.81
N MET A 712 -18.01 -37.45 -9.06
CA MET A 712 -17.61 -38.78 -9.54
C MET A 712 -18.82 -39.62 -9.97
N ARG A 713 -19.91 -39.63 -9.18
CA ARG A 713 -21.14 -40.36 -9.52
C ARG A 713 -21.77 -39.88 -10.82
N THR A 714 -21.68 -38.58 -11.11
CA THR A 714 -22.25 -38.00 -12.33
C THR A 714 -21.37 -38.21 -13.57
N LEU A 715 -20.04 -38.17 -13.42
CA LEU A 715 -19.11 -38.20 -14.55
C LEU A 715 -18.66 -39.62 -14.97
N LEU A 716 -18.74 -40.62 -14.09
CA LEU A 716 -18.22 -41.97 -14.38
C LEU A 716 -19.21 -42.81 -15.22
N PRO A 717 -18.71 -43.58 -16.21
CA PRO A 717 -19.49 -44.59 -16.94
C PRO A 717 -20.20 -45.58 -16.01
N LYS A 718 -21.35 -46.11 -16.43
CA LYS A 718 -22.20 -47.03 -15.64
C LYS A 718 -21.48 -48.32 -15.25
N GLU A 719 -20.46 -48.71 -16.00
CA GLU A 719 -19.63 -49.89 -15.77
C GLU A 719 -18.71 -49.74 -14.54
N LEU A 720 -18.47 -48.51 -14.08
CA LEU A 720 -17.61 -48.18 -12.93
C LEU A 720 -18.41 -47.90 -11.64
N VAL A 721 -19.73 -48.18 -11.62
CA VAL A 721 -20.57 -48.05 -10.42
C VAL A 721 -20.04 -48.87 -9.25
N GLY A 722 -19.51 -50.07 -9.52
CA GLY A 722 -18.88 -50.92 -8.49
C GLY A 722 -17.65 -50.27 -7.84
N ASP A 723 -16.91 -49.43 -8.56
CA ASP A 723 -15.77 -48.70 -8.01
C ASP A 723 -16.22 -47.53 -7.15
N VAL A 724 -17.30 -46.84 -7.52
CA VAL A 724 -17.93 -45.80 -6.67
C VAL A 724 -18.42 -46.38 -5.34
N ASP A 725 -19.00 -47.57 -5.36
CA ASP A 725 -19.45 -48.25 -4.14
C ASP A 725 -18.26 -48.68 -3.26
N ARG A 726 -17.16 -49.13 -3.87
CA ARG A 726 -15.89 -49.39 -3.16
C ARG A 726 -15.32 -48.13 -2.53
N PHE A 727 -15.28 -47.01 -3.25
CA PHE A 727 -14.84 -45.72 -2.69
C PHE A 727 -15.75 -45.28 -1.54
N THR A 728 -17.06 -45.46 -1.66
CA THR A 728 -18.03 -45.13 -0.60
C THR A 728 -17.80 -45.99 0.65
N ALA A 729 -17.57 -47.29 0.48
CA ALA A 729 -17.26 -48.20 1.58
C ALA A 729 -15.96 -47.79 2.30
N HIS A 730 -14.94 -47.41 1.53
CA HIS A 730 -13.68 -46.91 2.05
C HIS A 730 -13.83 -45.61 2.86
N LEU A 731 -14.67 -44.66 2.43
CA LEU A 731 -14.96 -43.45 3.23
C LEU A 731 -15.67 -43.79 4.56
N LYS A 732 -16.55 -44.80 4.57
CA LYS A 732 -17.16 -45.30 5.82
C LYS A 732 -16.12 -45.91 6.77
N ARG A 733 -15.19 -46.71 6.25
CA ARG A 733 -14.07 -47.28 7.03
C ARG A 733 -13.20 -46.18 7.64
N ARG A 734 -12.89 -45.13 6.89
CA ARG A 734 -12.16 -43.96 7.40
C ARG A 734 -12.90 -43.21 8.50
N ARG A 735 -14.22 -43.02 8.38
CA ARG A 735 -15.05 -42.44 9.46
C ARG A 735 -14.98 -43.28 10.73
N HIS A 736 -15.06 -44.60 10.59
CA HIS A 736 -14.90 -45.52 11.72
C HIS A 736 -13.51 -45.41 12.36
N ALA A 737 -12.45 -45.40 11.56
CA ALA A 737 -11.08 -45.22 12.02
C ALA A 737 -10.89 -43.90 12.79
N ILE A 738 -11.48 -42.80 12.33
CA ILE A 738 -11.48 -41.51 13.03
C ILE A 738 -12.15 -41.63 14.40
N CYS A 739 -13.30 -42.31 14.49
CA CYS A 739 -13.98 -42.55 15.77
C CYS A 739 -13.12 -43.39 16.74
N LEU A 740 -12.43 -44.41 16.23
CA LEU A 740 -11.50 -45.21 17.04
C LEU A 740 -10.31 -44.38 17.52
N LEU A 741 -9.74 -43.55 16.65
CA LEU A 741 -8.66 -42.63 17.01
C LEU A 741 -9.10 -41.66 18.10
N LEU A 742 -10.31 -41.10 18.03
CA LEU A 742 -10.84 -40.19 19.06
C LEU A 742 -11.06 -40.89 20.42
N LYS A 743 -11.44 -42.17 20.42
CA LYS A 743 -11.52 -42.97 21.65
C LYS A 743 -10.14 -43.25 22.25
N ALA A 744 -9.16 -43.59 21.40
CA ALA A 744 -7.80 -43.88 21.85
C ALA A 744 -7.06 -42.60 22.29
N TRP A 745 -7.21 -41.52 21.53
CA TRP A 745 -6.48 -40.26 21.63
C TRP A 745 -7.43 -39.04 21.62
N PRO A 746 -8.28 -38.87 22.65
CA PRO A 746 -9.26 -37.77 22.72
C PRO A 746 -8.60 -36.38 22.69
N GLU A 747 -7.35 -36.25 23.15
CA GLU A 747 -6.62 -34.99 23.11
C GLU A 747 -6.43 -34.42 21.70
N GLN A 748 -6.52 -35.25 20.65
CA GLN A 748 -6.44 -34.75 19.28
C GLN A 748 -7.64 -33.87 18.90
N ALA A 749 -8.78 -34.00 19.58
CA ALA A 749 -9.99 -33.23 19.31
C ALA A 749 -9.80 -31.71 19.45
N ASN A 750 -8.77 -31.27 20.18
CA ASN A 750 -8.45 -29.87 20.42
C ASN A 750 -7.13 -29.40 19.75
N LEU A 751 -6.48 -30.26 18.97
CA LEU A 751 -5.29 -29.87 18.20
C LEU A 751 -5.72 -29.17 16.93
N THR A 752 -5.54 -27.85 16.89
CA THR A 752 -5.89 -27.02 15.73
C THR A 752 -4.86 -27.16 14.60
N ASP A 753 -5.17 -26.61 13.44
CA ASP A 753 -4.18 -26.41 12.37
C ASP A 753 -3.54 -25.00 12.44
N PHE A 754 -2.71 -24.67 11.45
CA PHE A 754 -2.09 -23.37 11.21
C PHE A 754 -3.07 -22.19 10.99
N LYS A 755 -4.32 -22.48 10.65
CA LYS A 755 -5.43 -21.52 10.61
C LYS A 755 -6.15 -21.46 11.97
N ARG A 756 -5.63 -22.11 13.01
CA ARG A 756 -6.32 -22.30 14.31
C ARG A 756 -7.69 -22.97 14.17
N GLN A 757 -7.97 -23.66 13.06
CA GLN A 757 -9.23 -24.39 12.91
C GLN A 757 -9.19 -25.63 13.78
N SER A 758 -10.26 -25.86 14.55
CA SER A 758 -10.39 -27.09 15.35
C SER A 758 -10.92 -28.24 14.48
N PRO A 759 -10.64 -29.50 14.84
CA PRO A 759 -11.26 -30.67 14.21
C PRO A 759 -12.79 -30.56 14.13
N LEU A 760 -13.41 -30.00 15.18
CA LEU A 760 -14.85 -29.80 15.24
C LEU A 760 -15.34 -28.80 14.18
N MET A 761 -14.61 -27.70 13.93
CA MET A 761 -14.95 -26.79 12.84
C MET A 761 -14.91 -27.49 11.48
N VAL A 762 -13.89 -28.32 11.25
CA VAL A 762 -13.70 -29.02 9.97
C VAL A 762 -14.82 -30.05 9.74
N ALA A 763 -15.20 -30.81 10.78
CA ALA A 763 -16.32 -31.75 10.71
C ALA A 763 -17.67 -31.03 10.56
N ALA A 764 -17.90 -29.97 11.33
CA ALA A 764 -19.14 -29.18 11.30
C ALA A 764 -19.36 -28.48 9.96
N ASN A 765 -18.31 -27.91 9.35
CA ASN A 765 -18.39 -27.31 8.02
C ASN A 765 -18.69 -28.33 6.92
N ALA A 766 -18.29 -29.59 7.11
CA ALA A 766 -18.64 -30.68 6.20
C ALA A 766 -20.03 -31.29 6.47
N GLY A 767 -20.70 -30.88 7.56
CA GLY A 767 -21.96 -31.46 7.99
C GLY A 767 -21.86 -32.92 8.48
N ASP A 768 -20.66 -33.39 8.85
CA ASP A 768 -20.46 -34.76 9.33
C ASP A 768 -20.86 -34.88 10.80
N VAL A 769 -22.16 -35.06 11.05
CA VAL A 769 -22.77 -35.14 12.38
C VAL A 769 -22.17 -36.27 13.22
N GLN A 770 -21.81 -37.39 12.59
CA GLN A 770 -21.23 -38.54 13.28
C GLN A 770 -19.87 -38.18 13.88
N ILE A 771 -18.98 -37.59 13.07
CA ILE A 771 -17.66 -37.16 13.53
C ILE A 771 -17.79 -35.99 14.51
N ALA A 772 -18.67 -35.02 14.24
CA ALA A 772 -18.92 -33.90 15.15
C ALA A 772 -19.36 -34.41 16.53
N GLY A 773 -20.29 -35.37 16.59
CA GLY A 773 -20.69 -36.02 17.83
C GLY A 773 -19.53 -36.70 18.57
N ALA A 774 -18.72 -37.50 17.86
CA ALA A 774 -17.54 -38.14 18.44
C ALA A 774 -16.51 -37.14 18.98
N LEU A 775 -16.33 -36.00 18.30
CA LEU A 775 -15.46 -34.92 18.75
C LEU A 775 -15.98 -34.26 20.03
N LEU A 776 -17.30 -33.99 20.11
CA LEU A 776 -17.93 -33.44 21.30
C LEU A 776 -17.88 -34.42 22.49
N GLU A 777 -18.01 -35.72 22.25
CA GLU A 777 -17.79 -36.76 23.26
C GLU A 777 -16.33 -36.82 23.74
N ALA A 778 -15.37 -36.60 22.84
CA ALA A 778 -13.95 -36.53 23.16
C ALA A 778 -13.52 -35.21 23.85
N GLY A 779 -14.47 -34.29 24.09
CA GLY A 779 -14.20 -33.01 24.76
C GLY A 779 -13.64 -31.92 23.85
N ALA A 780 -14.05 -31.89 22.58
CA ALA A 780 -13.75 -30.78 21.68
C ALA A 780 -14.27 -29.45 22.24
N ASP A 781 -13.44 -28.43 22.19
CA ASP A 781 -13.77 -27.06 22.56
C ASP A 781 -14.72 -26.44 21.53
N VAL A 782 -15.91 -26.05 22.00
CA VAL A 782 -16.99 -25.45 21.18
C VAL A 782 -16.82 -23.94 20.99
N ASP A 783 -15.91 -23.32 21.74
CA ASP A 783 -15.62 -21.88 21.73
C ASP A 783 -14.25 -21.55 21.13
N GLN A 784 -13.46 -22.57 20.76
CA GLN A 784 -12.22 -22.38 20.03
C GLN A 784 -12.45 -21.48 18.81
N GLN A 785 -11.61 -20.46 18.66
CA GLN A 785 -11.66 -19.53 17.54
C GLN A 785 -10.51 -19.78 16.56
N ASP A 786 -10.84 -19.72 15.27
CA ASP A 786 -9.83 -19.71 14.21
C ASP A 786 -9.18 -18.31 14.07
N TYR A 787 -8.27 -18.13 13.11
CA TYR A 787 -7.59 -16.83 12.91
C TYR A 787 -8.52 -15.68 12.49
N LEU A 788 -9.76 -15.97 12.09
CA LEU A 788 -10.78 -14.97 11.77
C LEU A 788 -11.76 -14.77 12.94
N GLY A 789 -11.55 -15.46 14.06
CA GLY A 789 -12.45 -15.43 15.21
C GLY A 789 -13.70 -16.31 15.03
N ARG A 790 -13.77 -17.16 14.00
CA ARG A 790 -14.91 -18.07 13.77
C ARG A 790 -14.85 -19.24 14.73
N THR A 791 -16.02 -19.64 15.25
CA THR A 791 -16.20 -20.79 16.15
C THR A 791 -16.76 -22.01 15.40
N PRO A 792 -16.75 -23.22 16.00
CA PRO A 792 -17.47 -24.38 15.49
C PRO A 792 -18.93 -24.12 15.10
N LEU A 793 -19.63 -23.27 15.85
CA LEU A 793 -21.02 -22.88 15.52
C LEU A 793 -21.09 -22.16 14.16
N HIS A 794 -20.21 -21.19 13.92
CA HIS A 794 -20.12 -20.51 12.63
C HIS A 794 -19.82 -21.50 11.48
N ALA A 795 -18.96 -22.50 11.73
CA ALA A 795 -18.63 -23.54 10.77
C ALA A 795 -19.84 -24.46 10.46
N ALA A 796 -20.63 -24.86 11.48
CA ALA A 796 -21.85 -25.65 11.29
C ALA A 796 -22.92 -24.90 10.47
N VAL A 797 -23.12 -23.61 10.77
CA VAL A 797 -24.03 -22.74 10.01
C VAL A 797 -23.57 -22.63 8.55
N LYS A 798 -22.26 -22.45 8.32
CA LYS A 798 -21.70 -22.40 6.97
C LYS A 798 -21.94 -23.71 6.20
N GLY A 799 -21.67 -24.85 6.85
CA GLY A 799 -21.93 -26.18 6.31
C GLY A 799 -23.41 -26.46 6.04
N GLY A 800 -24.32 -25.72 6.69
CA GLY A 800 -25.77 -25.85 6.50
C GLY A 800 -26.38 -27.06 7.20
N SER A 801 -25.69 -27.69 8.15
CA SER A 801 -26.21 -28.84 8.90
C SER A 801 -26.88 -28.40 10.19
N SER A 802 -28.21 -28.43 10.21
CA SER A 802 -29.03 -28.15 11.39
C SER A 802 -28.70 -29.10 12.55
N GLU A 803 -28.39 -30.36 12.27
CA GLU A 803 -28.01 -31.35 13.28
C GLU A 803 -26.65 -31.03 13.92
N CYS A 804 -25.65 -30.60 13.14
CA CYS A 804 -24.39 -30.13 13.72
C CYS A 804 -24.60 -28.88 14.56
N VAL A 805 -25.46 -27.95 14.13
CA VAL A 805 -25.84 -26.77 14.92
C VAL A 805 -26.45 -27.21 16.25
N VAL A 806 -27.48 -28.06 16.24
CA VAL A 806 -28.12 -28.58 17.46
C VAL A 806 -27.12 -29.28 18.38
N ALA A 807 -26.25 -30.15 17.82
CA ALA A 807 -25.25 -30.87 18.61
C ALA A 807 -24.24 -29.93 19.30
N ILE A 808 -23.81 -28.87 18.62
CA ILE A 808 -22.91 -27.86 19.18
C ILE A 808 -23.63 -26.99 20.21
N LEU A 809 -24.84 -26.50 19.92
CA LEU A 809 -25.65 -25.69 20.84
C LEU A 809 -25.97 -26.45 22.14
N ALA A 810 -26.15 -27.76 22.08
CA ALA A 810 -26.34 -28.60 23.27
C ALA A 810 -25.15 -28.59 24.26
N ARG A 811 -23.99 -28.08 23.84
CA ARG A 811 -22.81 -27.87 24.70
C ARG A 811 -22.65 -26.43 25.19
N MET A 812 -23.65 -25.58 24.95
CA MET A 812 -23.73 -24.19 25.41
C MET A 812 -22.54 -23.31 25.01
N PRO A 813 -22.22 -23.18 23.71
CA PRO A 813 -21.15 -22.30 23.23
C PRO A 813 -21.47 -20.82 23.49
N GLU A 814 -20.46 -20.00 23.67
CA GLU A 814 -20.65 -18.55 23.80
C GLU A 814 -21.14 -17.92 22.49
N SER A 815 -22.17 -17.08 22.59
CA SER A 815 -22.69 -16.27 21.48
C SER A 815 -21.77 -15.08 21.18
N ARG A 816 -20.67 -15.34 20.46
CA ARG A 816 -19.69 -14.31 20.08
C ARG A 816 -19.81 -13.91 18.62
N ASN A 817 -19.59 -12.61 18.36
CA ASN A 817 -19.22 -12.14 17.03
C ASN A 817 -17.83 -12.67 16.66
N VAL A 818 -17.58 -12.87 15.36
CA VAL A 818 -16.21 -13.07 14.88
C VAL A 818 -15.35 -11.83 15.20
N GLU A 819 -14.07 -12.07 15.46
CA GLU A 819 -13.13 -11.03 15.90
C GLU A 819 -12.70 -10.12 14.75
N TYR A 820 -12.63 -10.65 13.53
CA TYR A 820 -12.08 -9.95 12.35
C TYR A 820 -13.11 -9.86 11.20
N GLY A 821 -12.84 -9.00 10.22
CA GLY A 821 -13.70 -8.82 9.03
C GLY A 821 -15.02 -8.13 9.38
N GLU A 822 -16.14 -8.65 8.85
CA GLU A 822 -17.48 -8.09 9.04
C GLU A 822 -17.97 -8.15 10.50
N ARG A 823 -17.28 -8.86 11.43
CA ARG A 823 -17.70 -9.06 12.83
C ARG A 823 -19.12 -9.60 12.99
N ASN A 824 -19.51 -10.46 12.06
CA ASN A 824 -20.78 -11.21 12.07
C ASN A 824 -20.85 -12.19 13.24
N ASN A 825 -22.03 -12.34 13.85
CA ASN A 825 -22.36 -13.54 14.65
C ASN A 825 -22.84 -14.70 13.76
N ALA A 826 -23.17 -15.82 14.39
CA ALA A 826 -23.72 -17.00 13.72
C ALA A 826 -25.01 -16.70 12.94
N LEU A 827 -25.87 -15.79 13.43
CA LEU A 827 -27.13 -15.43 12.77
C LEU A 827 -26.91 -14.58 11.51
N HIS A 828 -25.98 -13.63 11.54
CA HIS A 828 -25.53 -12.93 10.32
C HIS A 828 -24.98 -13.92 9.29
N THR A 829 -24.22 -14.92 9.73
CA THR A 829 -23.68 -15.97 8.84
C THR A 829 -24.81 -16.79 8.21
N ALA A 830 -25.85 -17.13 8.98
CA ALA A 830 -27.03 -17.83 8.47
C ALA A 830 -27.79 -16.99 7.44
N VAL A 831 -27.98 -15.69 7.69
CA VAL A 831 -28.61 -14.77 6.75
C VAL A 831 -27.78 -14.62 5.48
N LYS A 832 -26.47 -14.37 5.59
CA LYS A 832 -25.54 -14.22 4.46
C LYS A 832 -25.51 -15.45 3.55
N LEU A 833 -25.79 -16.64 4.09
CA LEU A 833 -25.81 -17.90 3.34
C LEU A 833 -27.23 -18.43 3.04
N GLY A 834 -28.28 -17.68 3.38
CA GLY A 834 -29.68 -18.06 3.16
C GLY A 834 -30.11 -19.34 3.90
N ARG A 835 -29.58 -19.61 5.09
CA ARG A 835 -29.88 -20.82 5.88
C ARG A 835 -31.15 -20.67 6.73
N THR A 836 -32.30 -20.64 6.06
CA THR A 836 -33.63 -20.42 6.67
C THR A 836 -33.95 -21.37 7.82
N GLU A 837 -33.58 -22.65 7.70
CA GLU A 837 -33.86 -23.70 8.68
C GLU A 837 -33.06 -23.55 9.98
N ILE A 838 -31.96 -22.78 9.96
CA ILE A 838 -31.04 -22.62 11.08
C ILE A 838 -31.39 -21.40 11.95
N LEU A 839 -32.07 -20.38 11.40
CA LEU A 839 -32.40 -19.17 12.18
C LEU A 839 -33.22 -19.48 13.44
N PRO A 840 -34.27 -20.34 13.42
CA PRO A 840 -35.03 -20.65 14.62
C PRO A 840 -34.17 -21.26 15.73
N LEU A 841 -33.25 -22.15 15.38
CA LEU A 841 -32.34 -22.80 16.33
C LEU A 841 -31.43 -21.79 17.04
N LEU A 842 -30.91 -20.82 16.28
CA LEU A 842 -30.01 -19.79 16.82
C LEU A 842 -30.77 -18.76 17.68
N VAL A 843 -31.96 -18.34 17.26
CA VAL A 843 -32.79 -17.38 18.02
C VAL A 843 -33.33 -17.99 19.30
N GLU A 844 -33.74 -19.26 19.27
CA GLU A 844 -34.19 -19.99 20.46
C GLU A 844 -33.05 -20.16 21.46
N TYR A 845 -31.83 -20.40 20.97
CA TYR A 845 -30.64 -20.52 21.80
C TYR A 845 -30.24 -19.18 22.47
N ASP A 846 -30.23 -18.09 21.70
CA ASP A 846 -29.91 -16.75 22.21
C ASP A 846 -30.75 -15.68 21.51
N ALA A 847 -31.76 -15.20 22.24
CA ALA A 847 -32.70 -14.18 21.76
C ALA A 847 -32.04 -12.81 21.53
N GLY A 848 -30.80 -12.58 21.98
CA GLY A 848 -30.05 -11.34 21.75
C GLY A 848 -29.39 -11.25 20.37
N LEU A 849 -29.15 -12.38 19.69
CA LEU A 849 -28.45 -12.43 18.40
C LEU A 849 -29.08 -11.56 17.28
N PRO A 850 -30.42 -11.45 17.15
CA PRO A 850 -31.06 -10.59 16.14
C PRO A 850 -30.77 -9.09 16.28
N TYR A 851 -30.36 -8.63 17.45
CA TYR A 851 -30.19 -7.20 17.75
C TYR A 851 -28.72 -6.75 17.77
N GLN A 852 -27.77 -7.69 17.77
CA GLN A 852 -26.36 -7.38 17.75
C GLN A 852 -25.96 -6.89 16.35
N ALA A 853 -25.27 -5.75 16.29
CA ALA A 853 -24.75 -5.22 15.03
C ALA A 853 -23.34 -5.76 14.73
N ASN A 854 -23.06 -5.96 13.45
CA ASN A 854 -21.75 -6.32 12.93
C ASN A 854 -20.84 -5.07 12.77
N ALA A 855 -19.67 -5.21 12.15
CA ALA A 855 -18.70 -4.13 11.95
C ALA A 855 -19.23 -2.95 11.12
N HIS A 856 -20.23 -3.20 10.27
CA HIS A 856 -20.88 -2.17 9.44
C HIS A 856 -22.06 -1.51 10.15
N GLY A 857 -22.31 -1.84 11.42
CA GLY A 857 -23.49 -1.36 12.15
C GLY A 857 -24.79 -2.03 11.70
N LEU A 858 -24.72 -3.14 10.94
CA LEU A 858 -25.88 -3.86 10.45
C LEU A 858 -26.24 -4.98 11.41
N THR A 859 -27.52 -5.11 11.76
CA THR A 859 -28.08 -6.31 12.39
C THR A 859 -28.26 -7.43 11.36
N PRO A 860 -28.52 -8.69 11.75
CA PRO A 860 -28.82 -9.77 10.81
C PRO A 860 -29.98 -9.43 9.86
N LEU A 861 -31.03 -8.76 10.37
CA LEU A 861 -32.16 -8.29 9.56
C LEU A 861 -31.72 -7.24 8.54
N ALA A 862 -31.01 -6.20 8.99
CA ALA A 862 -30.54 -5.11 8.12
C ALA A 862 -29.56 -5.62 7.05
N LEU A 863 -28.72 -6.59 7.38
CA LEU A 863 -27.83 -7.28 6.44
C LEU A 863 -28.64 -8.00 5.35
N GLY A 864 -29.68 -8.75 5.72
CA GLY A 864 -30.56 -9.43 4.76
C GLY A 864 -31.24 -8.46 3.81
N GLU A 865 -31.77 -7.35 4.32
CA GLU A 865 -32.41 -6.30 3.52
C GLU A 865 -31.43 -5.64 2.54
N GLN A 866 -30.20 -5.38 2.99
CA GLN A 866 -29.14 -4.87 2.13
C GLN A 866 -28.77 -5.87 1.03
N ILE A 867 -28.60 -7.16 1.35
CA ILE A 867 -28.30 -8.20 0.35
C ILE A 867 -29.39 -8.25 -0.73
N LEU A 868 -30.67 -8.15 -0.35
CA LEU A 868 -31.76 -8.17 -1.33
C LEU A 868 -31.83 -6.93 -2.21
N ARG A 869 -31.42 -5.77 -1.68
CA ARG A 869 -31.31 -4.52 -2.43
C ARG A 869 -30.18 -4.58 -3.44
N ASP A 870 -29.03 -5.11 -3.02
CA ASP A 870 -27.78 -5.14 -3.79
C ASP A 870 -27.53 -6.55 -4.39
N TRP A 871 -28.60 -7.24 -4.78
CA TRP A 871 -28.59 -8.68 -5.10
C TRP A 871 -27.63 -9.08 -6.23
N SER A 872 -27.56 -8.29 -7.32
CA SER A 872 -26.66 -8.58 -8.44
C SER A 872 -25.19 -8.61 -7.98
N ASP A 873 -24.79 -7.59 -7.24
CA ASP A 873 -23.41 -7.39 -6.81
C ASP A 873 -23.04 -8.43 -5.75
N PHE A 874 -23.99 -8.74 -4.86
CA PHE A 874 -23.84 -9.82 -3.90
C PHE A 874 -23.66 -11.18 -4.58
N THR A 875 -24.47 -11.53 -5.59
CA THR A 875 -24.34 -12.81 -6.29
C THR A 875 -23.03 -12.93 -7.07
N ALA A 876 -22.55 -11.83 -7.66
CA ALA A 876 -21.26 -11.78 -8.31
C ALA A 876 -20.12 -12.01 -7.31
N ALA A 877 -20.14 -11.32 -6.17
CA ALA A 877 -19.16 -11.49 -5.10
C ALA A 877 -19.13 -12.93 -4.54
N MET A 878 -20.31 -13.53 -4.29
CA MET A 878 -20.38 -14.92 -3.82
C MET A 878 -19.87 -15.93 -4.88
N HIS A 879 -20.06 -15.64 -6.17
CA HIS A 879 -19.51 -16.46 -7.25
C HIS A 879 -17.98 -16.41 -7.28
N ASP A 880 -17.40 -15.21 -7.16
CA ASP A 880 -15.94 -15.02 -7.11
C ASP A 880 -15.34 -15.71 -5.87
N GLU A 881 -16.04 -15.69 -4.74
CA GLU A 881 -15.64 -16.44 -3.53
C GLU A 881 -15.90 -17.97 -3.63
N GLN A 882 -16.45 -18.46 -4.75
CA GLN A 882 -16.85 -19.85 -4.97
C GLN A 882 -17.82 -20.39 -3.90
N VAL A 883 -18.64 -19.51 -3.33
CA VAL A 883 -19.65 -19.85 -2.32
C VAL A 883 -20.97 -20.15 -3.02
N GLN A 884 -21.46 -21.38 -2.86
CA GLN A 884 -22.81 -21.72 -3.30
C GLN A 884 -23.84 -21.08 -2.37
N ILE A 885 -24.75 -20.32 -2.95
CA ILE A 885 -25.85 -19.66 -2.24
C ILE A 885 -27.21 -20.15 -2.79
N PRO A 886 -28.26 -20.22 -1.94
CA PRO A 886 -29.61 -20.56 -2.39
C PRO A 886 -30.22 -19.44 -3.23
N ASP A 887 -31.40 -19.69 -3.78
CA ASP A 887 -32.11 -18.68 -4.55
C ASP A 887 -32.54 -17.48 -3.70
N ARG A 888 -32.98 -16.41 -4.38
CA ARG A 888 -33.41 -15.17 -3.74
C ARG A 888 -34.55 -15.36 -2.74
N SER A 889 -35.38 -16.39 -2.90
CA SER A 889 -36.53 -16.64 -2.03
C SER A 889 -36.12 -17.05 -0.62
N ALA A 890 -35.00 -17.77 -0.47
CA ALA A 890 -34.44 -18.12 0.83
C ALA A 890 -34.07 -16.88 1.66
N TYR A 891 -33.52 -15.84 1.01
CA TYR A 891 -33.17 -14.58 1.68
C TYR A 891 -34.40 -13.76 2.07
N VAL A 892 -35.46 -13.77 1.24
CA VAL A 892 -36.76 -13.18 1.60
C VAL A 892 -37.32 -13.88 2.85
N ALA A 893 -37.29 -15.21 2.89
CA ALA A 893 -37.75 -15.98 4.05
C ALA A 893 -36.92 -15.70 5.32
N CYS A 894 -35.59 -15.52 5.21
CA CYS A 894 -34.76 -15.09 6.33
C CYS A 894 -35.23 -13.75 6.91
N ILE A 895 -35.54 -12.78 6.05
CA ILE A 895 -35.99 -11.43 6.47
C ILE A 895 -37.38 -11.49 7.10
N GLU A 896 -38.32 -12.22 6.49
CA GLU A 896 -39.67 -12.37 7.03
C GLU A 896 -39.66 -13.00 8.42
N TYR A 897 -38.86 -14.05 8.62
CA TYR A 897 -38.66 -14.66 9.92
C TYR A 897 -38.09 -13.67 10.94
N LEU A 898 -37.01 -12.96 10.59
CA LEU A 898 -36.36 -12.02 11.51
C LEU A 898 -37.24 -10.81 11.84
N ARG A 899 -38.04 -10.29 10.89
CA ARG A 899 -39.03 -9.24 11.17
C ARG A 899 -40.05 -9.71 12.20
N GLY A 900 -40.58 -10.92 12.04
CA GLY A 900 -41.51 -11.51 13.01
C GLY A 900 -40.91 -11.63 14.42
N VAL A 901 -39.62 -11.98 14.52
CA VAL A 901 -38.89 -12.04 15.80
C VAL A 901 -38.64 -10.65 16.39
N THR A 902 -38.26 -9.66 15.58
CA THR A 902 -37.96 -8.31 16.08
C THR A 902 -39.23 -7.55 16.47
N ASP A 903 -40.33 -7.74 15.75
CA ASP A 903 -41.59 -7.03 15.99
C ASP A 903 -42.32 -7.56 17.24
N SER A 904 -42.22 -8.86 17.53
CA SER A 904 -42.84 -9.51 18.70
C SER A 904 -42.16 -9.21 20.05
N SER A 905 -41.04 -8.49 20.04
CA SER A 905 -40.29 -8.08 21.25
C SER A 905 -40.54 -6.65 21.70
N GLN A 906 -41.30 -5.87 20.92
CA GLN A 906 -41.72 -4.49 21.25
C GLN A 906 -43.11 -4.42 21.91
N GLU A 907 -43.80 -5.55 22.04
CA GLU A 907 -44.99 -5.75 22.89
C GLU A 907 -44.59 -6.40 24.22
#